data_AF-A0A8S2B722-F1
#
_entry.id   AF-A0A8S2B722-F1
#
_cell.length_a   1.000
_cell.length_b   1.000
_cell.length_c   1.000
_cell.angle_alpha   90.00
_cell.angle_beta   90.00
_cell.angle_gamma   90.00
#
_symmetry.space_group_name_H-M   'P 1'
#
loop_
_entity.id
_entity.type
_entity.pdbx_description
1 polymer ?
#
loop_
_entity_poly.entity_id
_entity_poly.type
_entity_poly.pdbx_seq_one_letter_code
_entity_poly.pdbx_strand_id
1 'polypeptide(L)'
;MEADESGISLPSGPDGRKRRVSYFYEPTIGDHYYGQGHPMKPHRIRMAHSLIIHYHLHRRLEISRPNLADASDIGRFHSPEYVDFLASVSPESMGDPSSARNLRRFNVGEDCPVFEGLFDFCRASAGGSIGAAVKLNRQDADIAINWGGGLHHAKKSEASGFCYVNDIVLGILELLKMFKRVLYIDIDVHHGDGVEEAFYTTDRVMTVSFHKFGDFFPGTGHIRDVGAEKGKYYALNVPLNDGMDDESFRSLFRPLIQKVMEVYQPEAVVLQCGADSLSGDRLGCFNLSVKGHADCLRFLRSYNVPLMVLGGGGYTIRNVARCWCYETAVAVGVEPDNKLPYNEYFEYFGPDYTLHVDPSPMENLNTPKDMEKIRNTLLEQLSGLIHAPSVQFQHTPPVNRVLDEPEEDMEQRPKPRIWSGTVTYESDSDDDDKPLHGYSGRGGAIMDRDSTGEDEMEDDNPEPDVNPPSAAMARELVSLQYFRPPLHISRHFLNLSPPPSTLNLRPKPPQIPILLRTHSRRTKTSADDDGIPADDVKTIAKFKSRHNYIRVIEVSRKTNHPLAGSRLLLLDNPGNIHSISFLLKTLTDSYFDVFATLPPIIPPGPIGILGFGAGSTARLILELYPPEIAIHGWELDPSVIDVGREFFGLSKLERAHKDRIFINIGDALNASVKTGFSGILVDLFSKGSVIKELQDPQVWEDLKCRLRNRGRIMVNVGGKCVEAEDSERDGGLVMEETLKAMSQVFGDKVFVLTLGNGNDSSVALTGDLPDLDAWKKRLPRSELRSYVDMWIPYREFSSRY
;
A
#
# COMPACT_ATOMS: atom_id res chain seq x y z
N MET A 1 16.74 5.39 43.45
CA MET A 1 15.27 5.33 43.47
C MET A 1 14.83 5.56 42.04
N GLU A 2 14.74 4.48 41.28
CA GLU A 2 14.17 4.52 39.93
C GLU A 2 12.65 4.39 40.07
N ALA A 3 11.89 5.07 39.22
CA ALA A 3 10.43 5.05 39.26
C ALA A 3 9.90 3.86 38.46
N ASP A 4 8.91 3.17 39.02
CA ASP A 4 8.28 2.02 38.39
C ASP A 4 7.25 2.49 37.36
N GLU A 5 7.62 2.50 36.07
CA GLU A 5 6.72 2.84 34.95
C GLU A 5 5.73 1.70 34.62
N SER A 6 5.14 1.09 35.65
CA SER A 6 4.11 0.08 35.51
C SER A 6 2.74 0.71 35.19
N GLY A 7 2.39 0.78 33.91
CA GLY A 7 1.02 1.07 33.49
C GLY A 7 0.01 0.10 34.15
N ILE A 8 -1.18 0.61 34.49
CA ILE A 8 -2.16 -0.11 35.33
C ILE A 8 -2.50 -1.46 34.69
N SER A 9 -2.26 -2.55 35.44
CA SER A 9 -2.62 -3.89 35.02
C SER A 9 -4.14 -4.03 34.95
N LEU A 10 -4.67 -4.43 33.79
CA LEU A 10 -6.07 -4.81 33.68
C LEU A 10 -6.36 -6.02 34.58
N PRO A 11 -7.59 -6.17 35.09
CA PRO A 11 -7.97 -7.33 35.88
C PRO A 11 -7.57 -8.65 35.21
N SER A 12 -6.97 -9.54 36.00
CA SER A 12 -6.75 -10.93 35.59
C SER A 12 -8.09 -11.65 35.48
N GLY A 13 -8.11 -12.80 34.81
CA GLY A 13 -9.26 -13.70 34.85
C GLY A 13 -9.54 -14.19 36.28
N PRO A 14 -10.65 -14.91 36.52
CA PRO A 14 -11.01 -15.43 37.84
C PRO A 14 -10.00 -16.45 38.43
N ASP A 15 -8.99 -16.86 37.67
CA ASP A 15 -7.84 -17.69 38.08
C ASP A 15 -6.62 -16.85 38.53
N GLY A 16 -6.65 -15.52 38.40
CA GLY A 16 -5.55 -14.62 38.74
C GLY A 16 -4.31 -14.73 37.84
N ARG A 17 -4.31 -15.59 36.82
CA ARG A 17 -3.12 -15.94 36.05
C ARG A 17 -2.89 -14.99 34.88
N LYS A 18 -1.65 -14.53 34.70
CA LYS A 18 -1.21 -13.82 33.48
C LYS A 18 -1.26 -14.80 32.29
N ARG A 19 -2.02 -14.44 31.25
CA ARG A 19 -2.11 -15.20 30.00
C ARG A 19 -0.78 -15.17 29.24
N ARG A 20 -0.40 -16.30 28.65
CA ARG A 20 0.62 -16.41 27.61
C ARG A 20 0.00 -15.97 26.29
N VAL A 21 0.57 -14.94 25.67
CA VAL A 21 0.10 -14.39 24.39
C VAL A 21 1.19 -14.63 23.34
N SER A 22 0.81 -15.21 22.21
CA SER A 22 1.62 -15.31 21.00
C SER A 22 1.02 -14.41 19.92
N TYR A 23 1.85 -13.77 19.10
CA TYR A 23 1.45 -12.84 18.04
C TYR A 23 2.21 -13.14 16.76
N PHE A 24 1.47 -13.48 15.71
CA PHE A 24 1.98 -13.79 14.39
C PHE A 24 2.07 -12.53 13.53
N TYR A 25 3.25 -12.30 12.96
CA TYR A 25 3.50 -11.19 12.04
C TYR A 25 4.48 -11.60 10.94
N GLU A 26 4.04 -11.45 9.69
CA GLU A 26 4.92 -11.55 8.52
C GLU A 26 5.39 -10.14 8.12
N PRO A 27 6.71 -9.82 8.17
CA PRO A 27 7.21 -8.50 7.82
C PRO A 27 6.77 -7.96 6.45
N THR A 28 6.67 -8.81 5.42
CA THR A 28 6.29 -8.38 4.06
C THR A 28 4.79 -8.11 3.89
N ILE A 29 3.93 -8.49 4.85
CA ILE A 29 2.47 -8.43 4.67
C ILE A 29 1.95 -7.00 4.44
N GLY A 30 2.71 -5.99 4.89
CA GLY A 30 2.41 -4.57 4.70
C GLY A 30 2.88 -3.96 3.37
N ASP A 31 3.52 -4.74 2.48
CA ASP A 31 3.97 -4.32 1.14
C ASP A 31 2.97 -4.71 0.04
N HIS A 32 2.15 -5.75 0.25
CA HIS A 32 1.14 -6.15 -0.73
C HIS A 32 0.11 -5.05 -0.96
N TYR A 33 -0.19 -4.80 -2.24
CA TYR A 33 -1.04 -3.71 -2.68
C TYR A 33 -2.16 -4.25 -3.59
N TYR A 34 -3.40 -4.16 -3.12
CA TYR A 34 -4.60 -4.56 -3.89
C TYR A 34 -4.87 -3.68 -5.13
N GLY A 35 -4.05 -2.67 -5.41
CA GLY A 35 -4.13 -1.82 -6.60
C GLY A 35 -4.84 -0.47 -6.40
N GLN A 36 -4.87 0.35 -7.46
CA GLN A 36 -5.32 1.73 -7.38
C GLN A 36 -6.75 1.89 -6.84
N GLY A 37 -6.87 2.66 -5.76
CA GLY A 37 -8.14 3.09 -5.18
C GLY A 37 -8.88 1.99 -4.43
N HIS A 38 -8.25 0.83 -4.22
CA HIS A 38 -8.83 -0.27 -3.46
C HIS A 38 -8.87 0.07 -1.95
N PRO A 39 -9.98 -0.22 -1.24
CA PRO A 39 -10.12 0.11 0.18
C PRO A 39 -9.26 -0.78 1.09
N MET A 40 -9.05 -2.05 0.74
CA MET A 40 -8.19 -2.96 1.51
C MET A 40 -6.73 -2.55 1.32
N LYS A 41 -6.11 -2.06 2.41
CA LYS A 41 -4.70 -1.67 2.44
C LYS A 41 -3.95 -2.50 3.49
N PRO A 42 -3.31 -3.63 3.12
CA PRO A 42 -2.55 -4.50 4.05
C PRO A 42 -1.51 -3.78 4.93
N HIS A 43 -1.01 -2.63 4.47
CA HIS A 43 -0.19 -1.69 5.24
C HIS A 43 -0.73 -1.38 6.66
N ARG A 44 -2.05 -1.41 6.89
CA ARG A 44 -2.67 -1.25 8.21
C ARG A 44 -2.13 -2.25 9.26
N ILE A 45 -1.74 -3.45 8.84
CA ILE A 45 -1.14 -4.49 9.70
C ILE A 45 0.25 -4.06 10.17
N ARG A 46 1.05 -3.43 9.30
CA ARG A 46 2.37 -2.87 9.64
C ARG A 46 2.26 -1.64 10.55
N MET A 47 1.24 -0.79 10.35
CA MET A 47 0.95 0.32 11.27
C MET A 47 0.57 -0.19 12.66
N ALA A 48 -0.29 -1.22 12.75
CA ALA A 48 -0.63 -1.87 14.02
C ALA A 48 0.61 -2.48 14.70
N HIS A 49 1.45 -3.19 13.92
CA HIS A 49 2.71 -3.75 14.42
C HIS A 49 3.63 -2.67 15.00
N SER A 50 3.85 -1.56 14.28
CA SER A 50 4.67 -0.45 14.77
C SER A 50 4.16 0.12 16.10
N LEU A 51 2.85 0.30 16.26
CA LEU A 51 2.29 0.72 17.56
C LEU A 51 2.52 -0.34 18.66
N ILE A 52 2.37 -1.63 18.36
CA ILE A 52 2.65 -2.74 19.32
C ILE A 52 4.12 -2.75 19.75
N ILE A 53 5.06 -2.37 18.87
CA ILE A 53 6.47 -2.18 19.22
C ILE A 53 6.66 -0.94 20.10
N HIS A 54 6.12 0.21 19.70
CA HIS A 54 6.34 1.50 20.36
C HIS A 54 5.63 1.64 21.72
N TYR A 55 4.47 0.99 21.93
CA TYR A 55 3.85 0.80 23.25
C TYR A 55 4.52 -0.30 24.11
N HIS A 56 5.60 -0.90 23.61
CA HIS A 56 6.38 -1.94 24.29
C HIS A 56 5.60 -3.22 24.64
N LEU A 57 4.44 -3.43 24.02
CA LEU A 57 3.60 -4.62 24.21
C LEU A 57 4.35 -5.91 23.81
N HIS A 58 5.24 -5.81 22.81
CA HIS A 58 6.16 -6.88 22.40
C HIS A 58 6.98 -7.49 23.57
N ARG A 59 7.20 -6.75 24.67
CA ARG A 59 7.92 -7.27 25.85
C ARG A 59 7.04 -8.15 26.76
N ARG A 60 5.77 -8.36 26.40
CA ARG A 60 4.76 -9.08 27.19
C ARG A 60 4.09 -10.24 26.43
N LEU A 61 4.51 -10.49 25.18
CA LEU A 61 4.04 -11.56 24.30
C LEU A 61 5.21 -12.21 23.56
N GLU A 62 4.99 -13.39 22.97
CA GLU A 62 5.90 -14.01 22.00
C GLU A 62 5.57 -13.46 20.60
N ILE A 63 6.54 -12.91 19.86
CA ILE A 63 6.37 -12.64 18.42
C ILE A 63 6.89 -13.84 17.64
N SER A 64 6.04 -14.39 16.79
CA SER A 64 6.37 -15.50 15.89
C SER A 64 6.22 -15.04 14.44
N ARG A 65 7.20 -15.34 13.58
CA ARG A 65 7.00 -15.24 12.13
C ARG A 65 6.17 -16.45 11.69
N PRO A 66 5.10 -16.28 10.88
CA PRO A 66 4.38 -17.43 10.34
C PRO A 66 5.25 -18.18 9.33
N ASN A 67 5.13 -19.51 9.31
CA ASN A 67 5.48 -20.26 8.11
C ASN A 67 4.39 -19.97 7.07
N LEU A 68 4.79 -19.62 5.84
CA LEU A 68 3.84 -19.46 4.74
C LEU A 68 3.10 -20.79 4.53
N ALA A 69 1.76 -20.76 4.53
CA ALA A 69 0.97 -21.96 4.27
C ALA A 69 1.24 -22.48 2.85
N ASP A 70 1.36 -23.79 2.67
CA ASP A 70 1.52 -24.36 1.33
C ASP A 70 0.17 -24.66 0.68
N ALA A 71 0.18 -24.88 -0.64
CA ALA A 71 -1.03 -25.22 -1.41
C ALA A 71 -1.79 -26.42 -0.81
N SER A 72 -1.08 -27.38 -0.20
CA SER A 72 -1.67 -28.51 0.52
C SER A 72 -2.37 -28.12 1.84
N ASP A 73 -1.93 -27.08 2.53
CA ASP A 73 -2.62 -26.57 3.72
C ASP A 73 -3.87 -25.79 3.32
N ILE A 74 -3.78 -24.93 2.31
CA ILE A 74 -4.92 -24.17 1.77
C ILE A 74 -6.00 -25.12 1.19
N GLY A 75 -5.57 -26.17 0.48
CA GLY A 75 -6.41 -27.24 -0.05
C GLY A 75 -7.11 -28.13 0.99
N ARG A 76 -6.89 -27.92 2.30
CA ARG A 76 -7.67 -28.59 3.37
C ARG A 76 -9.13 -28.13 3.40
N PHE A 77 -9.43 -26.92 2.91
CA PHE A 77 -10.78 -26.40 2.76
C PHE A 77 -11.13 -26.13 1.30
N HIS A 78 -10.27 -25.36 0.62
CA HIS A 78 -10.48 -24.87 -0.75
C HIS A 78 -10.39 -25.99 -1.80
N SER A 79 -11.09 -25.83 -2.93
CA SER A 79 -10.98 -26.79 -4.03
C SER A 79 -9.61 -26.73 -4.70
N PRO A 80 -9.01 -27.88 -5.11
CA PRO A 80 -7.70 -27.91 -5.76
C PRO A 80 -7.63 -26.97 -6.97
N GLU A 81 -8.67 -26.95 -7.81
CA GLU A 81 -8.70 -26.11 -9.00
C GLU A 81 -8.73 -24.61 -8.68
N TYR A 82 -9.20 -24.22 -7.49
CA TYR A 82 -9.16 -22.83 -7.02
C TYR A 82 -7.78 -22.49 -6.44
N VAL A 83 -7.16 -23.40 -5.68
CA VAL A 83 -5.79 -23.21 -5.14
C VAL A 83 -4.76 -23.15 -6.27
N ASP A 84 -4.84 -24.07 -7.24
CA ASP A 84 -3.99 -24.07 -8.45
C ASP A 84 -4.16 -22.77 -9.25
N PHE A 85 -5.39 -22.26 -9.34
CA PHE A 85 -5.65 -20.96 -9.96
C PHE A 85 -5.01 -19.81 -9.18
N LEU A 86 -5.24 -19.70 -7.87
CA LEU A 86 -4.62 -18.65 -7.04
C LEU A 86 -3.08 -18.70 -7.09
N ALA A 87 -2.49 -19.89 -7.17
CA ALA A 87 -1.04 -20.10 -7.28
C ALA A 87 -0.45 -19.79 -8.68
N SER A 88 -1.29 -19.61 -9.70
CA SER A 88 -0.88 -19.38 -11.10
C SER A 88 -1.35 -18.05 -11.70
N VAL A 89 -2.26 -17.33 -11.01
CA VAL A 89 -2.80 -16.06 -11.49
C VAL A 89 -1.85 -14.91 -11.16
N SER A 90 -1.52 -14.11 -12.17
CA SER A 90 -0.62 -12.95 -12.07
C SER A 90 -1.17 -11.80 -12.93
N PRO A 91 -0.67 -10.57 -12.76
CA PRO A 91 -1.10 -9.44 -13.59
C PRO A 91 -0.95 -9.69 -15.10
N GLU A 92 0.11 -10.39 -15.51
CA GLU A 92 0.38 -10.75 -16.91
C GLU A 92 -0.61 -11.80 -17.42
N SER A 93 -0.91 -12.82 -16.59
CA SER A 93 -1.77 -13.94 -17.01
C SER A 93 -3.24 -13.54 -17.21
N MET A 94 -3.67 -12.37 -16.71
CA MET A 94 -4.97 -11.78 -17.04
C MET A 94 -5.17 -11.48 -18.54
N GLY A 95 -4.09 -11.36 -19.32
CA GLY A 95 -4.15 -11.12 -20.77
C GLY A 95 -4.59 -12.34 -21.59
N ASP A 96 -4.54 -13.55 -21.04
CA ASP A 96 -4.90 -14.79 -21.75
C ASP A 96 -6.43 -15.02 -21.75
N PRO A 97 -7.06 -15.23 -22.94
CA PRO A 97 -8.43 -15.73 -23.05
C PRO A 97 -8.75 -17.01 -22.24
N SER A 98 -7.76 -17.83 -21.88
CA SER A 98 -7.96 -18.98 -20.99
C SER A 98 -8.24 -18.54 -19.53
N SER A 99 -7.42 -17.64 -19.00
CA SER A 99 -7.57 -17.04 -17.66
C SER A 99 -8.90 -16.33 -17.48
N ALA A 100 -9.41 -15.66 -18.52
CA ALA A 100 -10.68 -14.94 -18.49
C ALA A 100 -11.91 -15.81 -18.11
N ARG A 101 -11.83 -17.14 -18.27
CA ARG A 101 -12.85 -18.07 -17.76
C ARG A 101 -12.68 -18.33 -16.27
N ASN A 102 -11.45 -18.55 -15.81
CA ASN A 102 -11.15 -18.87 -14.42
C ASN A 102 -11.38 -17.65 -13.51
N LEU A 103 -10.95 -16.46 -13.92
CA LEU A 103 -11.25 -15.18 -13.25
C LEU A 103 -12.75 -15.05 -12.93
N ARG A 104 -13.62 -15.31 -13.91
CA ARG A 104 -15.09 -15.31 -13.73
C ARG A 104 -15.62 -16.48 -12.90
N ARG A 105 -15.03 -17.67 -13.01
CA ARG A 105 -15.44 -18.87 -12.25
C ARG A 105 -15.14 -18.74 -10.76
N PHE A 106 -14.04 -18.08 -10.43
CA PHE A 106 -13.48 -17.98 -9.08
C PHE A 106 -13.69 -16.59 -8.45
N ASN A 107 -14.51 -15.74 -9.08
CA ASN A 107 -14.86 -14.38 -8.66
C ASN A 107 -13.65 -13.47 -8.36
N VAL A 108 -12.62 -13.54 -9.20
CA VAL A 108 -11.41 -12.70 -9.13
C VAL A 108 -11.39 -11.75 -10.33
N GLY A 109 -11.28 -10.44 -10.08
CA GLY A 109 -11.15 -9.40 -11.10
C GLY A 109 -11.64 -8.02 -10.67
N GLU A 110 -12.86 -7.90 -10.15
CA GLU A 110 -13.48 -6.60 -9.81
C GLU A 110 -13.19 -6.19 -8.36
N ASP A 111 -14.00 -6.61 -7.39
CA ASP A 111 -13.74 -6.29 -5.97
C ASP A 111 -12.60 -7.12 -5.36
N CYS A 112 -12.34 -8.32 -5.89
CA CYS A 112 -11.19 -9.17 -5.55
C CYS A 112 -10.18 -9.13 -6.72
N PRO A 113 -9.35 -8.08 -6.87
CA PRO A 113 -8.45 -7.92 -8.01
C PRO A 113 -7.31 -8.96 -8.03
N VAL A 114 -6.62 -9.08 -9.17
CA VAL A 114 -5.31 -9.72 -9.24
C VAL A 114 -4.23 -8.67 -8.97
N PHE A 115 -3.26 -8.99 -8.13
CA PHE A 115 -2.13 -8.12 -7.80
C PHE A 115 -0.85 -8.94 -7.58
N GLU A 116 0.30 -8.26 -7.55
CA GLU A 116 1.60 -8.92 -7.44
C GLU A 116 1.82 -9.57 -6.06
N GLY A 117 2.28 -10.82 -6.05
CA GLY A 117 2.39 -11.61 -4.82
C GLY A 117 1.05 -11.96 -4.15
N LEU A 118 -0.08 -11.94 -4.86
CA LEU A 118 -1.41 -12.28 -4.32
C LEU A 118 -1.44 -13.64 -3.60
N PHE A 119 -0.78 -14.66 -4.16
CA PHE A 119 -0.74 -15.97 -3.52
C PHE A 119 0.08 -15.92 -2.21
N ASP A 120 1.25 -15.28 -2.19
CA ASP A 120 2.06 -15.19 -0.97
C ASP A 120 1.38 -14.35 0.14
N PHE A 121 0.59 -13.34 -0.22
CA PHE A 121 -0.31 -12.67 0.73
C PHE A 121 -1.30 -13.67 1.37
N CYS A 122 -1.94 -14.51 0.56
CA CYS A 122 -2.85 -15.55 1.05
C CYS A 122 -2.12 -16.60 1.91
N ARG A 123 -0.91 -17.00 1.53
CA ARG A 123 -0.08 -17.96 2.28
C ARG A 123 0.40 -17.40 3.61
N ALA A 124 0.76 -16.11 3.67
CA ALA A 124 1.14 -15.42 4.92
C ALA A 124 -0.06 -15.30 5.87
N SER A 125 -1.22 -14.88 5.35
CA SER A 125 -2.48 -14.77 6.11
C SER A 125 -2.90 -16.12 6.70
N ALA A 126 -3.02 -17.16 5.86
CA ALA A 126 -3.37 -18.52 6.28
C ALA A 126 -2.32 -19.14 7.21
N GLY A 127 -1.03 -18.92 6.93
CA GLY A 127 0.08 -19.41 7.74
C GLY A 127 0.07 -18.89 9.17
N GLY A 128 -0.29 -17.61 9.36
CA GLY A 128 -0.48 -17.02 10.69
C GLY A 128 -1.61 -17.64 11.48
N SER A 129 -2.77 -17.88 10.87
CA SER A 129 -3.95 -18.43 11.56
C SER A 129 -3.83 -19.94 11.81
N ILE A 130 -3.19 -20.69 10.92
CA ILE A 130 -2.81 -22.09 11.17
C ILE A 130 -1.75 -22.17 12.28
N GLY A 131 -0.73 -21.31 12.25
CA GLY A 131 0.30 -21.25 13.29
C GLY A 131 -0.25 -20.91 14.67
N ALA A 132 -1.17 -19.95 14.74
CA ALA A 132 -1.91 -19.59 15.94
C ALA A 132 -2.72 -20.78 16.49
N ALA A 133 -3.47 -21.48 15.63
CA ALA A 133 -4.20 -22.68 16.01
C ALA A 133 -3.29 -23.83 16.49
N VAL A 134 -2.11 -24.01 15.89
CA VAL A 134 -1.11 -24.99 16.34
C VAL A 134 -0.57 -24.65 17.74
N LYS A 135 -0.23 -23.39 18.02
CA LYS A 135 0.20 -22.93 19.36
C LYS A 135 -0.87 -23.17 20.43
N LEU A 136 -2.15 -22.99 20.10
CA LEU A 136 -3.27 -23.27 21.02
C LEU A 136 -3.50 -24.78 21.21
N ASN A 137 -3.44 -25.58 20.12
CA ASN A 137 -3.54 -27.04 20.17
C ASN A 137 -2.45 -27.69 21.02
N ARG A 138 -1.21 -27.19 20.94
CA ARG A 138 -0.05 -27.63 21.74
C ARG A 138 -0.10 -27.13 23.19
N GLN A 139 -0.99 -26.17 23.48
CA GLN A 139 -1.03 -25.43 24.75
C GLN A 139 0.25 -24.62 25.01
N ASP A 140 0.93 -24.15 23.97
CA ASP A 140 2.11 -23.27 24.05
C ASP A 140 1.71 -21.83 24.45
N ALA A 141 0.54 -21.39 23.96
CA ALA A 141 -0.07 -20.11 24.26
C ALA A 141 -1.48 -20.29 24.86
N ASP A 142 -1.96 -19.27 25.58
CA ASP A 142 -3.35 -19.19 26.05
C ASP A 142 -4.21 -18.30 25.12
N ILE A 143 -3.56 -17.31 24.50
CA ILE A 143 -4.12 -16.45 23.46
C ILE A 143 -3.13 -16.41 22.28
N ALA A 144 -3.60 -16.55 21.04
CA ALA A 144 -2.78 -16.43 19.83
C ALA A 144 -3.40 -15.43 18.85
N ILE A 145 -2.62 -14.44 18.41
CA ILE A 145 -3.07 -13.28 17.64
C ILE A 145 -2.52 -13.33 16.21
N ASN A 146 -3.35 -13.13 15.18
CA ASN A 146 -2.92 -12.89 13.80
C ASN A 146 -3.71 -11.75 13.16
N TRP A 147 -3.19 -10.52 13.26
CA TRP A 147 -3.77 -9.34 12.62
C TRP A 147 -3.67 -9.36 11.07
N GLY A 148 -2.95 -10.32 10.49
CA GLY A 148 -2.94 -10.58 9.04
C GLY A 148 -4.01 -11.57 8.56
N GLY A 149 -4.75 -12.18 9.48
CA GLY A 149 -5.88 -13.08 9.21
C GLY A 149 -7.24 -12.39 9.35
N GLY A 150 -8.31 -13.18 9.34
CA GLY A 150 -9.68 -12.71 9.51
C GLY A 150 -10.47 -12.56 8.21
N LEU A 151 -10.05 -13.23 7.13
CA LEU A 151 -10.60 -13.09 5.77
C LEU A 151 -11.89 -13.92 5.59
N HIS A 152 -12.92 -13.56 6.38
CA HIS A 152 -14.13 -14.34 6.63
C HIS A 152 -15.04 -14.60 5.42
N HIS A 153 -14.98 -13.78 4.35
CA HIS A 153 -15.85 -13.90 3.18
C HIS A 153 -15.39 -14.95 2.17
N ALA A 154 -14.12 -15.37 2.20
CA ALA A 154 -13.58 -16.31 1.21
C ALA A 154 -14.33 -17.65 1.23
N LYS A 155 -14.78 -18.09 0.05
CA LYS A 155 -15.59 -19.30 -0.12
C LYS A 155 -14.73 -20.49 -0.50
N LYS A 156 -15.31 -21.69 -0.49
CA LYS A 156 -14.59 -22.93 -0.81
C LYS A 156 -13.99 -22.95 -2.23
N SER A 157 -14.56 -22.21 -3.17
CA SER A 157 -14.15 -22.24 -4.59
C SER A 157 -14.29 -20.88 -5.29
N GLU A 158 -14.27 -19.78 -4.55
CA GLU A 158 -14.29 -18.42 -5.10
C GLU A 158 -13.85 -17.38 -4.07
N ALA A 159 -13.32 -16.25 -4.55
CA ALA A 159 -13.05 -15.07 -3.73
C ALA A 159 -14.34 -14.28 -3.48
N SER A 160 -14.40 -13.54 -2.39
CA SER A 160 -15.52 -12.64 -2.08
C SER A 160 -15.08 -11.58 -1.07
N GLY A 161 -15.63 -10.36 -1.14
CA GLY A 161 -15.39 -9.32 -0.14
C GLY A 161 -13.91 -9.10 0.22
N PHE A 162 -13.04 -8.90 -0.78
CA PHE A 162 -11.58 -8.75 -0.64
C PHE A 162 -10.81 -9.99 -0.12
N CYS A 163 -11.51 -11.11 0.10
CA CYS A 163 -10.98 -12.33 0.70
C CYS A 163 -10.84 -13.45 -0.35
N TYR A 164 -9.66 -14.05 -0.46
CA TYR A 164 -9.37 -15.16 -1.40
C TYR A 164 -9.23 -16.50 -0.68
N VAL A 165 -8.46 -16.53 0.42
CA VAL A 165 -8.29 -17.73 1.26
C VAL A 165 -8.89 -17.47 2.63
N ASN A 166 -9.81 -18.35 3.05
CA ASN A 166 -10.42 -18.30 4.38
C ASN A 166 -9.47 -18.89 5.45
N ASP A 167 -8.56 -18.05 5.94
CA ASP A 167 -7.60 -18.40 6.99
C ASP A 167 -8.28 -18.86 8.29
N ILE A 168 -9.48 -18.32 8.56
CA ILE A 168 -10.29 -18.64 9.73
C ILE A 168 -10.76 -20.10 9.70
N VAL A 169 -11.35 -20.53 8.58
CA VAL A 169 -11.79 -21.92 8.40
C VAL A 169 -10.61 -22.89 8.49
N LEU A 170 -9.45 -22.53 7.93
CA LEU A 170 -8.23 -23.35 8.03
C LEU A 170 -7.73 -23.45 9.49
N GLY A 171 -7.73 -22.35 10.24
CA GLY A 171 -7.40 -22.34 11.67
C GLY A 171 -8.41 -23.12 12.53
N ILE A 172 -9.71 -23.01 12.25
CA ILE A 172 -10.75 -23.81 12.93
C ILE A 172 -10.58 -25.31 12.61
N LEU A 173 -10.30 -25.68 11.36
CA LEU A 173 -9.98 -27.06 10.97
C LEU A 173 -8.70 -27.59 11.60
N GLU A 174 -7.81 -26.72 12.08
CA GLU A 174 -6.66 -27.11 12.91
C GLU A 174 -7.07 -27.30 14.37
N LEU A 175 -7.79 -26.35 14.98
CA LEU A 175 -8.33 -26.46 16.34
C LEU A 175 -9.19 -27.72 16.53
N LEU A 176 -10.00 -28.09 15.52
CA LEU A 176 -10.85 -29.28 15.52
C LEU A 176 -10.09 -30.63 15.56
N LYS A 177 -8.74 -30.64 15.48
CA LYS A 177 -7.94 -31.85 15.76
C LYS A 177 -7.88 -32.18 17.25
N MET A 178 -7.93 -31.18 18.12
CA MET A 178 -7.82 -31.33 19.59
C MET A 178 -9.14 -30.99 20.30
N PHE A 179 -9.81 -29.93 19.88
CA PHE A 179 -11.01 -29.39 20.51
C PHE A 179 -12.28 -29.93 19.83
N LYS A 180 -13.24 -30.40 20.63
CA LYS A 180 -14.48 -31.03 20.11
C LYS A 180 -15.47 -30.01 19.58
N ARG A 181 -15.53 -28.85 20.25
CA ARG A 181 -16.42 -27.71 19.98
C ARG A 181 -15.60 -26.43 19.92
N VAL A 182 -15.66 -25.72 18.80
CA VAL A 182 -14.98 -24.43 18.58
C VAL A 182 -16.03 -23.35 18.38
N LEU A 183 -15.97 -22.27 19.16
CA LEU A 183 -16.87 -21.13 19.00
C LEU A 183 -16.19 -20.06 18.13
N TYR A 184 -16.80 -19.72 17.00
CA TYR A 184 -16.45 -18.57 16.18
C TYR A 184 -17.33 -17.37 16.53
N ILE A 185 -16.71 -16.23 16.79
CA ILE A 185 -17.37 -14.95 17.04
C ILE A 185 -16.82 -13.92 16.06
N ASP A 186 -17.74 -13.19 15.43
CA ASP A 186 -17.46 -12.20 14.41
C ASP A 186 -18.06 -10.84 14.81
N ILE A 187 -17.22 -9.80 14.84
CA ILE A 187 -17.59 -8.41 15.16
C ILE A 187 -17.16 -7.42 14.07
N ASP A 188 -16.89 -7.92 12.86
CA ASP A 188 -16.86 -7.14 11.63
C ASP A 188 -18.22 -6.47 11.37
N VAL A 189 -18.25 -5.39 10.58
CA VAL A 189 -19.55 -4.79 10.19
C VAL A 189 -20.31 -5.67 9.18
N HIS A 190 -19.62 -6.58 8.48
CA HIS A 190 -20.20 -7.50 7.50
C HIS A 190 -20.48 -8.89 8.11
N HIS A 191 -21.46 -9.62 7.56
CA HIS A 191 -21.72 -11.00 7.99
C HIS A 191 -20.56 -11.94 7.59
N GLY A 192 -20.07 -12.74 8.53
CA GLY A 192 -19.00 -13.75 8.37
C GLY A 192 -19.36 -14.97 7.54
N ASP A 193 -19.91 -14.73 6.35
CA ASP A 193 -20.68 -15.68 5.55
C ASP A 193 -19.87 -16.82 4.93
N GLY A 194 -18.56 -16.66 4.73
CA GLY A 194 -17.69 -17.76 4.29
C GLY A 194 -17.37 -18.75 5.42
N VAL A 195 -17.29 -18.27 6.67
CA VAL A 195 -17.10 -19.14 7.86
C VAL A 195 -18.40 -19.83 8.23
N GLU A 196 -19.52 -19.11 8.18
CA GLU A 196 -20.84 -19.70 8.41
C GLU A 196 -21.16 -20.79 7.37
N GLU A 197 -20.97 -20.53 6.07
CA GLU A 197 -21.19 -21.51 5.00
C GLU A 197 -20.31 -22.77 5.20
N ALA A 198 -19.05 -22.61 5.59
CA ALA A 198 -18.11 -23.72 5.78
C ALA A 198 -18.53 -24.68 6.90
N PHE A 199 -19.30 -24.22 7.89
CA PHE A 199 -19.70 -25.00 9.06
C PHE A 199 -21.22 -25.16 9.23
N TYR A 200 -22.04 -24.66 8.29
CA TYR A 200 -23.51 -24.56 8.37
C TYR A 200 -24.24 -25.87 8.71
N THR A 201 -23.61 -27.04 8.47
CA THR A 201 -24.19 -28.37 8.70
C THR A 201 -23.62 -29.13 9.91
N THR A 202 -22.68 -28.56 10.69
CA THR A 202 -22.06 -29.24 11.85
C THR A 202 -22.36 -28.57 13.20
N ASP A 203 -22.46 -29.42 14.22
CA ASP A 203 -22.51 -29.11 15.66
C ASP A 203 -21.12 -28.86 16.29
N ARG A 204 -20.03 -29.21 15.59
CA ARG A 204 -18.65 -29.08 16.10
C ARG A 204 -18.07 -27.67 16.03
N VAL A 205 -18.70 -26.77 15.30
CA VAL A 205 -18.40 -25.34 15.29
C VAL A 205 -19.70 -24.60 15.49
N MET A 206 -19.68 -23.53 16.28
CA MET A 206 -20.79 -22.58 16.38
C MET A 206 -20.35 -21.24 15.83
N THR A 207 -21.12 -20.63 14.92
CA THR A 207 -20.87 -19.29 14.38
C THR A 207 -21.80 -18.27 15.04
N VAL A 208 -21.25 -17.13 15.44
CA VAL A 208 -22.01 -16.00 16.00
C VAL A 208 -21.49 -14.70 15.39
N SER A 209 -22.34 -13.97 14.66
CA SER A 209 -21.93 -12.75 13.94
C SER A 209 -22.83 -11.56 14.27
N PHE A 210 -22.21 -10.40 14.53
CA PHE A 210 -22.86 -9.13 14.90
C PHE A 210 -22.63 -8.05 13.83
N HIS A 211 -23.47 -8.04 12.79
CA HIS A 211 -23.21 -7.31 11.54
C HIS A 211 -24.36 -6.39 11.15
N LYS A 212 -24.11 -5.44 10.24
CA LYS A 212 -25.18 -4.66 9.58
C LYS A 212 -25.96 -5.56 8.63
N PHE A 213 -27.29 -5.42 8.63
CA PHE A 213 -28.18 -6.15 7.74
C PHE A 213 -29.18 -5.22 7.03
N GLY A 214 -29.64 -5.64 5.85
CA GLY A 214 -30.52 -4.85 4.98
C GLY A 214 -29.75 -3.92 4.05
N ASP A 215 -29.91 -4.14 2.74
CA ASP A 215 -29.24 -3.43 1.63
C ASP A 215 -27.73 -3.21 1.86
N PHE A 216 -27.05 -4.25 2.35
CA PHE A 216 -25.64 -4.25 2.72
C PHE A 216 -24.97 -5.59 2.36
N PHE A 217 -23.66 -5.57 2.10
CA PHE A 217 -22.88 -6.76 1.77
C PHE A 217 -22.67 -7.65 3.02
N PRO A 218 -22.68 -8.99 2.91
CA PRO A 218 -22.90 -9.84 1.73
C PRO A 218 -24.39 -10.16 1.43
N GLY A 219 -25.33 -9.63 2.20
CA GLY A 219 -26.78 -9.86 2.03
C GLY A 219 -27.32 -11.16 2.65
N THR A 220 -26.47 -11.94 3.31
CA THR A 220 -26.83 -13.09 4.17
C THR A 220 -26.76 -12.69 5.65
N GLY A 221 -27.09 -13.59 6.58
CA GLY A 221 -27.04 -13.31 8.03
C GLY A 221 -28.37 -12.84 8.60
N HIS A 222 -29.50 -13.21 8.00
CA HIS A 222 -30.80 -12.90 8.57
C HIS A 222 -30.99 -13.63 9.92
N ILE A 223 -31.76 -13.08 10.86
CA ILE A 223 -32.11 -13.71 12.17
C ILE A 223 -32.90 -15.04 12.09
N ARG A 224 -32.98 -15.64 10.90
CA ARG A 224 -33.59 -16.95 10.61
C ARG A 224 -32.61 -17.93 9.94
N ASP A 225 -31.43 -17.45 9.57
CA ASP A 225 -30.32 -18.24 9.05
C ASP A 225 -29.63 -18.83 10.28
N VAL A 226 -30.05 -20.05 10.63
CA VAL A 226 -29.72 -20.73 11.90
C VAL A 226 -29.03 -22.08 11.68
N GLY A 227 -28.42 -22.29 10.52
CA GLY A 227 -27.79 -23.56 10.17
C GLY A 227 -28.77 -24.64 9.70
N ALA A 228 -28.22 -25.74 9.19
CA ALA A 228 -28.94 -26.87 8.61
C ALA A 228 -28.45 -28.21 9.20
N GLU A 229 -29.19 -29.28 8.94
CA GLU A 229 -28.84 -30.65 9.39
C GLU A 229 -28.47 -30.72 10.89
N LYS A 230 -27.22 -31.05 11.24
CA LYS A 230 -26.73 -31.04 12.63
C LYS A 230 -26.32 -29.66 13.12
N GLY A 231 -25.90 -28.77 12.22
CA GLY A 231 -25.56 -27.37 12.49
C GLY A 231 -26.78 -26.47 12.73
N LYS A 232 -28.00 -27.01 12.70
CA LYS A 232 -29.20 -26.26 13.06
C LYS A 232 -29.16 -25.82 14.53
N TYR A 233 -29.36 -24.52 14.76
CA TYR A 233 -29.15 -23.74 15.98
C TYR A 233 -27.67 -23.51 16.38
N TYR A 234 -26.71 -23.89 15.53
CA TYR A 234 -25.27 -23.61 15.70
C TYR A 234 -24.77 -22.46 14.81
N ALA A 235 -25.65 -21.83 14.02
CA ALA A 235 -25.44 -20.47 13.52
C ALA A 235 -26.36 -19.50 14.27
N LEU A 236 -25.82 -18.37 14.72
CA LEU A 236 -26.54 -17.36 15.51
C LEU A 236 -26.26 -15.95 14.97
N ASN A 237 -27.13 -15.49 14.08
CA ASN A 237 -26.97 -14.21 13.39
C ASN A 237 -27.68 -13.06 14.10
N VAL A 238 -26.93 -11.99 14.36
CA VAL A 238 -27.39 -10.79 15.07
C VAL A 238 -27.42 -9.61 14.08
N PRO A 239 -28.47 -9.46 13.26
CA PRO A 239 -28.59 -8.38 12.28
C PRO A 239 -28.91 -7.04 12.95
N LEU A 240 -28.13 -6.01 12.61
CA LEU A 240 -28.17 -4.67 13.19
C LEU A 240 -28.38 -3.58 12.13
N ASN A 241 -28.78 -2.39 12.58
CA ASN A 241 -28.88 -1.17 11.79
C ASN A 241 -27.65 -0.27 11.99
N ASP A 242 -27.55 0.78 11.17
CA ASP A 242 -26.55 1.84 11.20
C ASP A 242 -26.48 2.57 12.55
N GLY A 243 -25.33 3.17 12.86
CA GLY A 243 -25.11 4.02 14.03
C GLY A 243 -24.95 3.30 15.38
N MET A 244 -24.79 1.98 15.37
CA MET A 244 -24.62 1.16 16.57
C MET A 244 -23.51 1.68 17.51
N ASP A 245 -23.84 1.93 18.77
CA ASP A 245 -22.94 2.49 19.80
C ASP A 245 -22.43 1.45 20.83
N ASP A 246 -21.41 1.86 21.62
CA ASP A 246 -20.74 1.07 22.65
C ASP A 246 -21.66 0.46 23.73
N GLU A 247 -22.72 1.16 24.15
CA GLU A 247 -23.62 0.70 25.20
C GLU A 247 -24.65 -0.28 24.62
N SER A 248 -25.23 0.11 23.49
CA SER A 248 -26.15 -0.68 22.70
C SER A 248 -25.54 -2.02 22.28
N PHE A 249 -24.35 -2.03 21.70
CA PHE A 249 -23.65 -3.26 21.30
C PHE A 249 -23.31 -4.15 22.50
N ARG A 250 -22.79 -3.57 23.58
CA ARG A 250 -22.51 -4.28 24.85
C ARG A 250 -23.76 -4.94 25.44
N SER A 251 -24.93 -4.31 25.30
CA SER A 251 -26.22 -4.80 25.81
C SER A 251 -26.74 -6.06 25.08
N LEU A 252 -26.29 -6.29 23.84
CA LEU A 252 -26.51 -7.55 23.12
C LEU A 252 -25.36 -8.54 23.33
N PHE A 253 -24.12 -8.09 23.07
CA PHE A 253 -22.95 -8.97 23.00
C PHE A 253 -22.76 -9.76 24.30
N ARG A 254 -22.74 -9.09 25.46
CA ARG A 254 -22.45 -9.75 26.73
C ARG A 254 -23.53 -10.79 27.12
N PRO A 255 -24.85 -10.50 27.10
CA PRO A 255 -25.86 -11.51 27.40
C PRO A 255 -25.93 -12.67 26.40
N LEU A 256 -25.78 -12.40 25.09
CA LEU A 256 -25.83 -13.44 24.06
C LEU A 256 -24.62 -14.36 24.14
N ILE A 257 -23.40 -13.81 24.18
CA ILE A 257 -22.17 -14.59 24.32
C ILE A 257 -22.13 -15.33 25.67
N GLN A 258 -22.63 -14.74 26.76
CA GLN A 258 -22.77 -15.46 28.04
C GLN A 258 -23.66 -16.70 27.88
N LYS A 259 -24.80 -16.58 27.18
CA LYS A 259 -25.69 -17.73 26.97
C LYS A 259 -25.09 -18.77 26.03
N VAL A 260 -24.40 -18.34 24.97
CA VAL A 260 -23.64 -19.24 24.08
C VAL A 260 -22.59 -20.03 24.87
N MET A 261 -21.78 -19.37 25.70
CA MET A 261 -20.77 -20.04 26.53
C MET A 261 -21.40 -21.04 27.51
N GLU A 262 -22.58 -20.75 28.06
CA GLU A 262 -23.34 -21.62 28.96
C GLU A 262 -23.84 -22.90 28.27
N VAL A 263 -24.44 -22.80 27.07
CA VAL A 263 -25.12 -23.92 26.39
C VAL A 263 -24.23 -24.70 25.42
N TYR A 264 -23.32 -24.00 24.72
CA TYR A 264 -22.41 -24.60 23.74
C TYR A 264 -21.12 -25.13 24.40
N GLN A 265 -20.67 -24.47 25.47
CA GLN A 265 -19.50 -24.88 26.27
C GLN A 265 -18.27 -25.15 25.40
N PRO A 266 -17.79 -24.17 24.60
CA PRO A 266 -16.68 -24.38 23.67
C PRO A 266 -15.37 -24.72 24.40
N GLU A 267 -14.53 -25.49 23.72
CA GLU A 267 -13.22 -25.91 24.23
C GLU A 267 -12.08 -25.03 23.66
N ALA A 268 -12.35 -24.29 22.57
CA ALA A 268 -11.56 -23.18 22.05
C ALA A 268 -12.48 -22.10 21.44
N VAL A 269 -12.02 -20.85 21.42
CA VAL A 269 -12.73 -19.70 20.82
C VAL A 269 -11.87 -19.08 19.72
N VAL A 270 -12.51 -18.63 18.65
CA VAL A 270 -11.92 -17.81 17.59
C VAL A 270 -12.72 -16.51 17.52
N LEU A 271 -12.04 -15.37 17.68
CA LEU A 271 -12.60 -14.04 17.54
C LEU A 271 -12.00 -13.37 16.29
N GLN A 272 -12.85 -13.03 15.33
CA GLN A 272 -12.52 -12.10 14.25
C GLN A 272 -12.76 -10.67 14.78
N CYS A 273 -11.82 -9.75 14.55
CA CYS A 273 -11.85 -8.36 15.05
C CYS A 273 -11.82 -7.36 13.87
N GLY A 274 -12.86 -7.43 13.03
CA GLY A 274 -13.09 -6.56 11.88
C GLY A 274 -13.30 -5.11 12.28
N ALA A 275 -12.30 -4.28 12.00
CA ALA A 275 -12.20 -2.92 12.52
C ALA A 275 -12.96 -1.87 11.68
N ASP A 276 -13.88 -2.29 10.81
CA ASP A 276 -14.86 -1.43 10.10
C ASP A 276 -16.18 -1.27 10.86
N SER A 277 -16.40 -2.06 11.90
CA SER A 277 -17.45 -1.80 12.90
C SER A 277 -17.15 -0.55 13.78
N LEU A 278 -15.98 0.07 13.62
CA LEU A 278 -15.55 1.29 14.31
C LEU A 278 -16.15 2.57 13.71
N SER A 279 -16.34 3.56 14.58
CA SER A 279 -16.74 4.92 14.18
C SER A 279 -15.73 5.55 13.21
N GLY A 280 -16.25 6.16 12.15
CA GLY A 280 -15.45 6.85 11.14
C GLY A 280 -14.64 5.92 10.23
N ASP A 281 -15.09 4.67 10.03
CA ASP A 281 -14.60 3.84 8.93
C ASP A 281 -15.00 4.40 7.53
N ARG A 282 -14.40 3.87 6.45
CA ARG A 282 -14.69 4.28 5.07
C ARG A 282 -15.83 3.50 4.41
N LEU A 283 -16.13 2.28 4.86
CA LEU A 283 -17.18 1.42 4.30
C LEU A 283 -18.23 1.05 5.37
N GLY A 284 -17.81 0.82 6.61
CA GLY A 284 -18.71 0.56 7.72
C GLY A 284 -19.46 1.81 8.21
N CYS A 285 -20.68 1.61 8.73
CA CYS A 285 -21.54 2.66 9.26
C CYS A 285 -22.06 2.36 10.68
N PHE A 286 -21.27 1.65 11.48
CA PHE A 286 -21.42 1.60 12.93
C PHE A 286 -20.70 2.78 13.60
N ASN A 287 -20.88 2.93 14.92
CA ASN A 287 -20.36 4.06 15.69
C ASN A 287 -19.56 3.62 16.92
N LEU A 288 -18.96 2.41 16.89
CA LEU A 288 -18.21 1.86 18.03
C LEU A 288 -16.89 2.60 18.26
N SER A 289 -16.55 2.81 19.53
CA SER A 289 -15.22 3.26 19.95
C SER A 289 -14.24 2.09 19.99
N VAL A 290 -12.94 2.41 19.98
CA VAL A 290 -11.86 1.44 20.27
C VAL A 290 -12.04 0.78 21.66
N LYS A 291 -12.73 1.42 22.62
CA LYS A 291 -13.04 0.81 23.93
C LYS A 291 -14.26 -0.10 23.91
N GLY A 292 -15.25 0.17 23.06
CA GLY A 292 -16.43 -0.65 22.84
C GLY A 292 -16.06 -1.96 22.15
N HIS A 293 -15.38 -1.86 20.99
CA HIS A 293 -14.89 -3.01 20.22
C HIS A 293 -14.06 -3.96 21.09
N ALA A 294 -13.01 -3.45 21.74
CA ALA A 294 -12.13 -4.22 22.61
C ALA A 294 -12.80 -4.73 23.91
N ASP A 295 -14.03 -4.32 24.23
CA ASP A 295 -14.79 -4.91 25.34
C ASP A 295 -15.23 -6.34 25.03
N CYS A 296 -15.37 -6.69 23.74
CA CYS A 296 -15.66 -8.04 23.27
C CYS A 296 -14.51 -8.99 23.62
N LEU A 297 -13.28 -8.62 23.22
CA LEU A 297 -12.05 -9.33 23.59
C LEU A 297 -11.84 -9.37 25.11
N ARG A 298 -12.08 -8.25 25.81
CA ARG A 298 -11.97 -8.16 27.28
C ARG A 298 -12.94 -9.13 27.98
N PHE A 299 -14.16 -9.28 27.46
CA PHE A 299 -15.15 -10.22 27.98
C PHE A 299 -14.74 -11.67 27.71
N LEU A 300 -14.35 -12.01 26.48
CA LEU A 300 -13.95 -13.37 26.11
C LEU A 300 -12.69 -13.84 26.88
N ARG A 301 -11.70 -12.96 27.05
CA ARG A 301 -10.50 -13.20 27.87
C ARG A 301 -10.82 -13.62 29.32
N SER A 302 -11.99 -13.27 29.85
CA SER A 302 -12.40 -13.60 31.22
C SER A 302 -12.90 -15.04 31.41
N TYR A 303 -13.23 -15.76 30.33
CA TYR A 303 -13.67 -17.16 30.38
C TYR A 303 -12.50 -18.16 30.45
N ASN A 304 -11.26 -17.71 30.23
CA ASN A 304 -10.05 -18.51 30.34
C ASN A 304 -9.95 -19.73 29.38
N VAL A 305 -10.74 -19.72 28.31
CA VAL A 305 -10.71 -20.71 27.21
C VAL A 305 -9.62 -20.32 26.20
N PRO A 306 -8.89 -21.27 25.57
CA PRO A 306 -7.93 -20.98 24.49
C PRO A 306 -8.55 -20.10 23.40
N LEU A 307 -7.90 -18.96 23.11
CA LEU A 307 -8.48 -17.90 22.28
C LEU A 307 -7.57 -17.54 21.10
N MET A 308 -8.05 -17.78 19.88
CA MET A 308 -7.46 -17.21 18.68
C MET A 308 -8.10 -15.85 18.39
N VAL A 309 -7.29 -14.83 18.11
CA VAL A 309 -7.75 -13.47 17.76
C VAL A 309 -7.20 -13.13 16.38
N LEU A 310 -8.08 -12.80 15.45
CA LEU A 310 -7.74 -12.51 14.06
C LEU A 310 -8.02 -11.03 13.73
N GLY A 311 -7.52 -10.56 12.60
CA GLY A 311 -7.95 -9.29 12.01
C GLY A 311 -9.37 -9.38 11.43
N GLY A 312 -9.56 -8.78 10.26
CA GLY A 312 -10.86 -8.65 9.59
C GLY A 312 -10.89 -7.46 8.66
N GLY A 313 -12.06 -6.89 8.41
CA GLY A 313 -12.25 -5.62 7.73
C GLY A 313 -11.66 -4.41 8.47
N GLY A 314 -12.00 -3.20 8.02
CA GLY A 314 -11.46 -1.93 8.53
C GLY A 314 -10.55 -1.21 7.53
N TYR A 315 -10.99 -0.02 7.13
CA TYR A 315 -10.53 0.72 5.95
C TYR A 315 -10.10 2.17 6.29
N THR A 316 -10.53 2.75 7.41
CA THR A 316 -9.85 3.90 8.04
C THR A 316 -8.60 3.40 8.79
N ILE A 317 -7.52 3.17 8.04
CA ILE A 317 -6.31 2.45 8.51
C ILE A 317 -5.69 2.95 9.82
N ARG A 318 -5.80 4.26 10.14
CA ARG A 318 -5.35 4.82 11.42
C ARG A 318 -6.17 4.31 12.61
N ASN A 319 -7.49 4.10 12.44
CA ASN A 319 -8.37 3.56 13.47
C ASN A 319 -8.20 2.04 13.61
N VAL A 320 -7.90 1.33 12.51
CA VAL A 320 -7.51 -0.09 12.56
C VAL A 320 -6.23 -0.29 13.39
N ALA A 321 -5.18 0.48 13.11
CA ALA A 321 -3.92 0.41 13.84
C ALA A 321 -4.09 0.73 15.34
N ARG A 322 -4.90 1.75 15.65
CA ARG A 322 -5.33 2.09 17.02
C ARG A 322 -6.03 0.92 17.71
N CYS A 323 -7.03 0.32 17.06
CA CYS A 323 -7.86 -0.74 17.64
C CYS A 323 -7.03 -2.00 17.93
N TRP A 324 -6.38 -2.57 16.93
CA TRP A 324 -5.60 -3.80 17.08
C TRP A 324 -4.41 -3.65 18.04
N CYS A 325 -3.82 -2.45 18.15
CA CYS A 325 -2.83 -2.19 19.20
C CYS A 325 -3.44 -2.20 20.61
N TYR A 326 -4.59 -1.55 20.82
CA TYR A 326 -5.29 -1.55 22.10
C TYR A 326 -5.83 -2.94 22.47
N GLU A 327 -6.31 -3.72 21.50
CA GLU A 327 -6.74 -5.11 21.68
C GLU A 327 -5.56 -6.04 22.02
N THR A 328 -4.39 -5.82 21.40
CA THR A 328 -3.14 -6.49 21.81
C THR A 328 -2.79 -6.17 23.27
N ALA A 329 -3.01 -4.92 23.71
CA ALA A 329 -2.81 -4.53 25.11
C ALA A 329 -3.82 -5.23 26.06
N VAL A 330 -5.10 -5.31 25.67
CA VAL A 330 -6.14 -6.05 26.41
C VAL A 330 -5.78 -7.53 26.53
N ALA A 331 -5.28 -8.17 25.47
CA ALA A 331 -4.83 -9.57 25.52
C ALA A 331 -3.73 -9.79 26.57
N VAL A 332 -2.64 -8.99 26.54
CA VAL A 332 -1.54 -9.08 27.51
C VAL A 332 -1.89 -8.53 28.91
N GLY A 333 -3.06 -7.93 29.08
CA GLY A 333 -3.57 -7.43 30.38
C GLY A 333 -3.04 -6.06 30.80
N VAL A 334 -2.85 -5.14 29.85
CA VAL A 334 -2.33 -3.79 30.08
C VAL A 334 -3.34 -2.76 29.59
N GLU A 335 -3.61 -1.72 30.38
CA GLU A 335 -4.20 -0.48 29.88
C GLU A 335 -3.04 0.45 29.44
N PRO A 336 -2.90 0.78 28.15
CA PRO A 336 -1.86 1.70 27.67
C PRO A 336 -2.25 3.16 27.91
N ASP A 337 -1.26 4.08 27.80
CA ASP A 337 -1.55 5.52 27.73
C ASP A 337 -2.38 5.82 26.47
N ASN A 338 -3.36 6.72 26.58
CA ASN A 338 -4.11 7.21 25.44
C ASN A 338 -3.25 8.09 24.52
N LYS A 339 -2.18 8.72 25.01
CA LYS A 339 -1.24 9.45 24.16
C LYS A 339 -0.38 8.47 23.35
N LEU A 340 -0.36 8.62 22.03
CA LEU A 340 0.47 7.77 21.17
C LEU A 340 1.97 8.03 21.39
N PRO A 341 2.80 6.98 21.45
CA PRO A 341 4.25 7.12 21.34
C PRO A 341 4.63 7.51 19.91
N TYR A 342 5.75 8.24 19.77
CA TYR A 342 6.33 8.50 18.45
C TYR A 342 6.70 7.17 17.77
N ASN A 343 6.43 7.08 16.47
CA ASN A 343 6.60 5.90 15.63
C ASN A 343 6.74 6.32 14.15
N GLU A 344 7.06 5.40 13.24
CA GLU A 344 7.30 5.71 11.82
C GLU A 344 6.08 6.29 11.10
N TYR A 345 4.88 6.02 11.62
CA TYR A 345 3.58 6.42 11.07
C TYR A 345 2.90 7.51 11.90
N PHE A 346 3.59 8.17 12.84
CA PHE A 346 3.00 9.06 13.84
C PHE A 346 2.09 10.16 13.24
N GLU A 347 2.42 10.65 12.06
CA GLU A 347 1.69 11.73 11.37
C GLU A 347 0.33 11.27 10.80
N TYR A 348 0.11 9.96 10.58
CA TYR A 348 -1.21 9.41 10.21
C TYR A 348 -2.27 9.54 11.33
N PHE A 349 -1.84 9.76 12.57
CA PHE A 349 -2.71 9.87 13.74
C PHE A 349 -2.96 11.33 14.17
N GLY A 350 -2.62 12.30 13.32
CA GLY A 350 -3.00 13.69 13.52
C GLY A 350 -4.51 13.92 13.29
N PRO A 351 -5.09 15.00 13.85
CA PRO A 351 -4.43 16.04 14.64
C PRO A 351 -4.31 15.73 16.14
N ASP A 352 -4.96 14.67 16.62
CA ASP A 352 -5.14 14.39 18.04
C ASP A 352 -3.97 13.61 18.66
N TYR A 353 -3.32 12.72 17.90
CA TYR A 353 -2.23 11.83 18.33
C TYR A 353 -2.59 10.96 19.54
N THR A 354 -3.87 10.55 19.65
CA THR A 354 -4.38 9.64 20.68
C THR A 354 -4.70 8.25 20.15
N LEU A 355 -4.78 7.26 21.04
CA LEU A 355 -5.03 5.85 20.75
C LEU A 355 -6.52 5.54 20.64
N HIS A 356 -7.35 6.18 21.45
CA HIS A 356 -8.78 6.00 21.40
C HIS A 356 -9.39 6.77 20.22
N VAL A 357 -10.55 6.30 19.77
CA VAL A 357 -11.38 6.96 18.76
C VAL A 357 -12.71 7.21 19.43
N ASP A 358 -13.10 8.48 19.58
CA ASP A 358 -14.38 8.85 20.16
C ASP A 358 -15.51 8.64 19.14
N PRO A 359 -16.72 8.23 19.56
CA PRO A 359 -17.88 8.10 18.67
C PRO A 359 -18.26 9.43 18.01
N SER A 360 -18.70 9.32 16.75
CA SER A 360 -19.29 10.43 15.98
C SER A 360 -20.71 10.78 16.47
N PRO A 361 -21.25 11.97 16.14
CA PRO A 361 -22.63 12.35 16.45
C PRO A 361 -23.69 11.68 15.53
N MET A 362 -23.39 10.49 15.00
CA MET A 362 -24.31 9.69 14.19
C MET A 362 -25.51 9.20 15.01
N GLU A 363 -26.71 9.21 14.42
CA GLU A 363 -27.92 8.67 15.05
C GLU A 363 -27.88 7.13 15.06
N ASN A 364 -28.09 6.52 16.24
CA ASN A 364 -28.18 5.08 16.36
C ASN A 364 -29.59 4.58 15.99
N LEU A 365 -29.70 3.86 14.87
CA LEU A 365 -30.97 3.35 14.36
C LEU A 365 -31.41 2.02 15.00
N ASN A 366 -30.69 1.55 16.04
CA ASN A 366 -30.98 0.31 16.77
C ASN A 366 -31.81 0.62 18.03
N THR A 367 -33.14 0.80 17.87
CA THR A 367 -33.98 1.19 19.02
C THR A 367 -33.91 0.15 20.15
N PRO A 368 -33.96 0.55 21.45
CA PRO A 368 -33.91 -0.40 22.56
C PRO A 368 -34.97 -1.50 22.52
N LYS A 369 -36.13 -1.22 21.90
CA LYS A 369 -37.22 -2.17 21.68
C LYS A 369 -36.89 -3.22 20.62
N ASP A 370 -36.23 -2.82 19.54
CA ASP A 370 -35.82 -3.74 18.48
C ASP A 370 -34.60 -4.57 18.93
N MET A 371 -33.69 -3.97 19.68
CA MET A 371 -32.58 -4.64 20.37
C MET A 371 -33.10 -5.70 21.36
N GLU A 372 -34.09 -5.37 22.19
CA GLU A 372 -34.73 -6.35 23.08
C GLU A 372 -35.43 -7.48 22.29
N LYS A 373 -36.13 -7.15 21.21
CA LYS A 373 -36.77 -8.14 20.33
C LYS A 373 -35.74 -9.08 19.69
N ILE A 374 -34.62 -8.56 19.19
CA ILE A 374 -33.50 -9.35 18.64
C ILE A 374 -32.95 -10.28 19.74
N ARG A 375 -32.55 -9.71 20.87
CA ARG A 375 -32.00 -10.46 22.02
C ARG A 375 -32.92 -11.59 22.47
N ASN A 376 -34.21 -11.31 22.64
CA ASN A 376 -35.17 -12.29 23.12
C ASN A 376 -35.41 -13.41 22.07
N THR A 377 -35.45 -13.07 20.78
CA THR A 377 -35.53 -14.06 19.68
C THR A 377 -34.32 -14.99 19.68
N LEU A 378 -33.11 -14.44 19.86
CA LEU A 378 -31.87 -15.20 19.85
C LEU A 378 -31.71 -16.07 21.11
N LEU A 379 -32.12 -15.58 22.29
CA LEU A 379 -32.17 -16.37 23.51
C LEU A 379 -33.19 -17.52 23.41
N GLU A 380 -34.30 -17.35 22.68
CA GLU A 380 -35.23 -18.44 22.36
C GLU A 380 -34.59 -19.47 21.41
N GLN A 381 -33.87 -19.04 20.36
CA GLN A 381 -33.12 -19.94 19.48
C GLN A 381 -32.04 -20.74 20.25
N LEU A 382 -31.29 -20.09 21.14
CA LEU A 382 -30.31 -20.74 22.02
C LEU A 382 -30.95 -21.71 23.02
N SER A 383 -32.23 -21.56 23.37
CA SER A 383 -32.97 -22.54 24.17
C SER A 383 -33.33 -23.82 23.39
N GLY A 384 -33.27 -23.77 22.05
CA GLY A 384 -33.43 -24.93 21.17
C GLY A 384 -32.21 -25.85 21.09
N LEU A 385 -31.04 -25.42 21.62
CA LEU A 385 -29.84 -26.24 21.67
C LEU A 385 -29.94 -27.33 22.74
N ILE A 386 -29.96 -28.59 22.28
CA ILE A 386 -29.78 -29.75 23.15
C ILE A 386 -28.38 -29.67 23.75
N HIS A 387 -28.28 -29.64 25.09
CA HIS A 387 -27.00 -29.49 25.78
C HIS A 387 -25.99 -30.58 25.39
N ALA A 388 -24.81 -30.15 24.94
CA ALA A 388 -23.59 -30.95 24.77
C ALA A 388 -23.79 -32.41 24.28
N PRO A 389 -24.26 -32.63 23.04
CA PRO A 389 -24.37 -33.98 22.47
C PRO A 389 -23.01 -34.69 22.43
N SER A 390 -23.01 -36.00 22.70
CA SER A 390 -21.79 -36.81 22.82
C SER A 390 -21.21 -37.20 21.45
N VAL A 391 -20.17 -36.48 21.03
CA VAL A 391 -19.45 -36.72 19.77
C VAL A 391 -18.65 -38.03 19.83
N GLN A 392 -18.80 -38.89 18.83
CA GLN A 392 -18.00 -40.11 18.66
C GLN A 392 -16.55 -39.76 18.28
N PHE A 393 -15.57 -40.53 18.79
CA PHE A 393 -14.16 -40.37 18.44
C PHE A 393 -13.93 -40.55 16.94
N GLN A 394 -13.30 -39.55 16.31
CA GLN A 394 -12.71 -39.67 14.97
C GLN A 394 -11.20 -39.87 15.09
N HIS A 395 -10.61 -40.59 14.14
CA HIS A 395 -9.18 -40.89 14.15
C HIS A 395 -8.36 -39.65 13.76
N THR A 396 -7.45 -39.22 14.63
CA THR A 396 -6.59 -38.05 14.37
C THR A 396 -5.70 -38.31 13.14
N PRO A 397 -5.63 -37.40 12.16
CA PRO A 397 -4.63 -37.44 11.09
C PRO A 397 -3.21 -37.18 11.65
N PRO A 398 -2.14 -37.62 10.96
CA PRO A 398 -0.78 -37.33 11.40
C PRO A 398 -0.49 -35.83 11.46
N VAL A 399 0.37 -35.44 12.40
CA VAL A 399 0.76 -34.04 12.66
C VAL A 399 1.86 -33.61 11.67
N ASN A 400 1.77 -32.39 11.13
CA ASN A 400 2.83 -31.82 10.30
C ASN A 400 4.12 -31.71 11.13
N ARG A 401 5.20 -32.35 10.67
CA ARG A 401 6.55 -32.21 11.24
C ARG A 401 7.15 -30.87 10.81
N VAL A 402 7.06 -29.88 11.69
CA VAL A 402 8.12 -28.85 11.78
C VAL A 402 9.32 -29.53 12.45
N LEU A 403 10.54 -29.14 12.09
CA LEU A 403 11.76 -29.65 12.74
C LEU A 403 11.81 -29.16 14.19
N ASP A 404 12.16 -30.06 15.12
CA ASP A 404 12.37 -29.72 16.51
C ASP A 404 13.73 -29.01 16.65
N GLU A 405 13.74 -27.70 16.91
CA GLU A 405 14.91 -27.02 17.45
C GLU A 405 15.05 -27.39 18.95
N PRO A 406 16.27 -27.65 19.45
CA PRO A 406 16.47 -28.06 20.83
C PRO A 406 16.15 -26.92 21.82
N GLU A 407 15.56 -27.26 22.96
CA GLU A 407 15.28 -26.30 24.04
C GLU A 407 16.59 -25.75 24.63
N GLU A 408 16.95 -24.51 24.30
CA GLU A 408 18.05 -23.81 24.98
C GLU A 408 17.62 -23.30 26.37
N ASP A 409 18.47 -23.56 27.36
CA ASP A 409 18.27 -23.24 28.77
C ASP A 409 18.13 -21.72 29.01
N MET A 410 16.98 -21.29 29.54
CA MET A 410 16.64 -19.88 29.72
C MET A 410 17.58 -19.12 30.67
N GLU A 411 18.35 -19.80 31.53
CA GLU A 411 19.31 -19.14 32.42
C GLU A 411 20.63 -18.74 31.73
N GLN A 412 20.93 -19.25 30.52
CA GLN A 412 22.24 -19.05 29.86
C GLN A 412 22.26 -17.97 28.76
N ARG A 413 21.23 -17.11 28.68
CA ARG A 413 21.16 -16.02 27.69
C ARG A 413 22.38 -15.09 27.73
N PRO A 414 23.15 -14.96 26.62
CA PRO A 414 24.05 -13.83 26.43
C PRO A 414 23.25 -12.52 26.44
N LYS A 415 23.84 -11.43 26.93
CA LYS A 415 23.17 -10.11 26.91
C LYS A 415 22.80 -9.74 25.47
N PRO A 416 21.53 -9.40 25.16
CA PRO A 416 21.13 -9.06 23.80
C PRO A 416 22.00 -7.94 23.22
N ARG A 417 22.53 -8.16 22.01
CA ARG A 417 23.11 -7.07 21.22
C ARG A 417 22.00 -6.08 20.89
N ILE A 418 22.07 -4.89 21.47
CA ILE A 418 21.18 -3.79 21.17
C ILE A 418 21.32 -3.47 19.68
N TRP A 419 20.22 -3.50 18.93
CA TRP A 419 20.17 -2.99 17.57
C TRP A 419 20.17 -1.46 17.59
N SER A 420 21.36 -0.88 17.83
CA SER A 420 21.63 0.52 17.51
C SER A 420 21.73 0.64 16.00
N GLY A 421 20.77 1.31 15.37
CA GLY A 421 20.65 1.43 13.91
C GLY A 421 21.79 2.24 13.27
N THR A 422 22.97 1.64 13.15
CA THR A 422 24.16 2.26 12.56
C THR A 422 25.06 1.17 11.96
N VAL A 423 24.87 0.89 10.67
CA VAL A 423 25.81 0.07 9.89
C VAL A 423 26.73 1.00 9.13
N THR A 424 27.97 1.10 9.60
CA THR A 424 29.07 1.67 8.82
C THR A 424 29.46 0.68 7.73
N TYR A 425 29.33 1.07 6.47
CA TYR A 425 29.88 0.29 5.36
C TYR A 425 31.41 0.37 5.42
N GLU A 426 32.07 -0.77 5.56
CA GLU A 426 33.46 -0.90 5.16
C GLU A 426 33.53 -0.80 3.63
N SER A 427 34.56 -0.13 3.12
CA SER A 427 34.72 0.10 1.69
C SER A 427 35.68 -0.91 1.09
N ASP A 428 35.18 -1.75 0.18
CA ASP A 428 36.06 -2.46 -0.74
C ASP A 428 36.89 -1.42 -1.54
N SER A 429 38.20 -1.57 -1.49
CA SER A 429 39.14 -0.85 -2.36
C SER A 429 40.10 -1.88 -2.94
N ASP A 430 40.06 -2.03 -4.26
CA ASP A 430 41.09 -2.78 -4.99
C ASP A 430 42.48 -2.18 -4.68
N ASP A 431 43.48 -3.04 -4.50
CA ASP A 431 44.85 -2.67 -4.84
C ASP A 431 45.69 -3.91 -5.14
N ASP A 432 46.47 -3.82 -6.21
CA ASP A 432 47.32 -4.88 -6.76
C ASP A 432 48.80 -4.60 -6.42
N ASP A 433 49.62 -5.65 -6.36
CA ASP A 433 51.06 -5.59 -6.68
C ASP A 433 52.01 -4.60 -5.90
N LYS A 434 52.56 -5.02 -4.73
CA LYS A 434 54.05 -5.15 -4.52
C LYS A 434 54.53 -5.71 -3.15
N PRO A 435 55.82 -6.14 -3.03
CA PRO A 435 56.29 -6.96 -1.90
C PRO A 435 57.43 -6.38 -1.03
N LEU A 436 57.77 -7.15 0.02
CA LEU A 436 59.07 -7.26 0.75
C LEU A 436 59.49 -6.22 1.80
N HIS A 437 60.21 -6.77 2.80
CA HIS A 437 60.80 -6.16 4.01
C HIS A 437 59.82 -5.57 5.05
N GLY A 438 60.09 -5.66 6.36
CA GLY A 438 61.16 -6.40 7.07
C GLY A 438 61.54 -5.77 8.41
N TYR A 439 61.94 -6.60 9.39
CA TYR A 439 62.32 -6.23 10.78
C TYR A 439 61.19 -5.62 11.65
N SER A 440 61.20 -5.70 12.99
CA SER A 440 61.75 -6.74 13.90
C SER A 440 61.33 -6.48 15.36
N GLY A 441 61.08 -7.56 16.12
CA GLY A 441 61.66 -7.71 17.45
C GLY A 441 60.75 -7.69 18.69
N ARG A 442 60.94 -8.73 19.53
CA ARG A 442 60.65 -8.83 20.98
C ARG A 442 59.17 -8.75 21.39
N GLY A 443 58.60 -9.68 22.15
CA GLY A 443 59.07 -10.94 22.77
C GLY A 443 57.90 -11.57 23.55
N GLY A 444 57.96 -12.76 24.14
CA GLY A 444 59.10 -13.64 24.34
C GLY A 444 58.91 -14.52 25.60
N ALA A 445 57.88 -15.37 25.60
CA ALA A 445 57.65 -16.44 26.58
C ALA A 445 56.94 -17.59 25.83
N ILE A 446 57.59 -18.70 25.47
CA ILE A 446 58.12 -19.81 26.29
C ILE A 446 57.06 -20.89 26.53
N MET A 447 57.17 -21.95 25.71
CA MET A 447 56.89 -23.36 26.00
C MET A 447 55.42 -23.77 26.21
N ASP A 448 55.01 -25.01 25.91
CA ASP A 448 55.79 -26.24 25.66
C ASP A 448 55.86 -26.73 24.20
N ARG A 449 56.68 -27.77 23.99
CA ARG A 449 56.80 -28.57 22.76
C ARG A 449 56.41 -30.02 23.04
N ASP A 450 55.68 -30.61 22.10
CA ASP A 450 55.87 -31.98 21.59
C ASP A 450 55.10 -32.06 20.25
N SER A 451 55.60 -32.56 19.12
CA SER A 451 56.64 -33.58 18.81
C SER A 451 56.20 -35.00 19.21
N THR A 452 56.07 -35.99 18.33
CA THR A 452 56.53 -36.20 16.94
C THR A 452 55.54 -37.04 16.12
N GLY A 453 55.65 -37.06 14.78
CA GLY A 453 54.96 -38.04 13.91
C GLY A 453 55.05 -37.71 12.42
N GLU A 454 55.96 -38.36 11.70
CA GLU A 454 56.11 -38.33 10.23
C GLU A 454 55.68 -39.71 9.65
N ASP A 455 56.20 -40.09 8.47
CA ASP A 455 55.91 -41.32 7.67
C ASP A 455 54.52 -41.28 6.96
N GLU A 456 54.36 -41.08 5.64
CA GLU A 456 55.05 -41.50 4.38
C GLU A 456 54.66 -42.88 3.82
N MET A 457 54.07 -42.87 2.60
CA MET A 457 54.25 -43.84 1.48
C MET A 457 53.77 -45.30 1.68
N GLU A 458 53.51 -46.15 0.67
CA GLU A 458 53.44 -46.01 -0.81
C GLU A 458 52.45 -47.06 -1.42
N ASP A 459 52.55 -47.31 -2.73
CA ASP A 459 52.01 -48.46 -3.51
C ASP A 459 50.47 -48.51 -3.78
N ASP A 460 49.98 -49.01 -4.92
CA ASP A 460 50.65 -49.58 -6.12
C ASP A 460 49.86 -49.26 -7.42
N ASN A 461 50.46 -49.46 -8.60
CA ASN A 461 49.88 -49.23 -9.93
C ASN A 461 50.41 -50.29 -10.93
N PRO A 462 49.62 -50.80 -11.91
CA PRO A 462 49.76 -50.22 -13.25
C PRO A 462 48.56 -50.30 -14.24
N GLU A 463 48.69 -49.44 -15.26
CA GLU A 463 48.11 -49.42 -16.63
C GLU A 463 48.45 -50.69 -17.48
N PRO A 464 48.03 -50.88 -18.78
CA PRO A 464 47.71 -49.91 -19.86
C PRO A 464 46.48 -50.32 -20.77
N ASP A 465 46.19 -49.83 -21.99
CA ASP A 465 47.03 -49.20 -23.06
C ASP A 465 46.26 -48.48 -24.22
N VAL A 466 47.03 -47.74 -25.05
CA VAL A 466 46.87 -47.17 -26.42
C VAL A 466 45.78 -46.14 -26.84
N ASN A 467 46.27 -44.89 -26.95
CA ASN A 467 46.04 -43.75 -27.88
C ASN A 467 45.79 -44.01 -29.42
N PRO A 468 45.77 -43.01 -30.36
CA PRO A 468 45.25 -41.60 -30.25
C PRO A 468 44.18 -40.96 -31.24
N PRO A 469 44.38 -40.65 -32.57
CA PRO A 469 44.49 -39.23 -32.99
C PRO A 469 43.58 -38.61 -34.12
N SER A 470 43.35 -37.29 -33.99
CA SER A 470 43.45 -36.19 -35.01
C SER A 470 42.46 -35.90 -36.18
N ALA A 471 42.03 -34.63 -36.25
CA ALA A 471 42.08 -33.64 -37.37
C ALA A 471 41.25 -33.70 -38.71
N ALA A 472 40.31 -32.74 -38.83
CA ALA A 472 40.15 -31.71 -39.92
C ALA A 472 39.57 -32.01 -41.36
N MET A 473 39.16 -30.89 -42.02
CA MET A 473 38.89 -30.64 -43.47
C MET A 473 37.48 -30.79 -44.13
N ALA A 474 36.75 -29.67 -44.20
CA ALA A 474 36.18 -28.94 -45.37
C ALA A 474 35.61 -29.58 -46.69
N ARG A 475 34.56 -28.91 -47.24
CA ARG A 475 34.09 -28.82 -48.68
C ARG A 475 33.38 -30.05 -49.32
N GLU A 476 32.50 -29.99 -50.35
CA GLU A 476 31.77 -28.91 -51.09
C GLU A 476 30.57 -29.46 -51.95
N LEU A 477 29.70 -28.56 -52.47
CA LEU A 477 28.80 -28.68 -53.68
C LEU A 477 27.64 -29.73 -53.61
N VAL A 478 26.50 -29.62 -54.34
CA VAL A 478 26.21 -29.34 -55.77
C VAL A 478 24.90 -28.52 -55.98
N SER A 479 24.65 -27.99 -57.19
CA SER A 479 23.64 -26.94 -57.56
C SER A 479 22.43 -27.40 -58.42
N LEU A 480 21.67 -26.41 -58.97
CA LEU A 480 20.65 -26.42 -60.07
C LEU A 480 19.15 -26.29 -59.61
N GLN A 481 18.23 -25.53 -60.24
CA GLN A 481 18.35 -24.47 -61.29
C GLN A 481 17.20 -23.39 -61.33
N TYR A 482 16.40 -23.29 -62.41
CA TYR A 482 15.45 -22.19 -62.81
C TYR A 482 13.94 -22.59 -62.69
N PHE A 483 12.87 -21.76 -62.85
CA PHE A 483 12.57 -20.65 -63.80
C PHE A 483 11.46 -19.64 -63.33
N ARG A 484 11.21 -18.58 -64.13
CA ARG A 484 10.18 -17.49 -64.04
C ARG A 484 9.89 -16.92 -65.46
N PRO A 485 8.94 -15.97 -65.73
CA PRO A 485 7.85 -15.38 -64.93
C PRO A 485 6.44 -15.78 -65.48
N PRO A 486 5.53 -15.00 -66.18
CA PRO A 486 5.44 -13.59 -66.64
C PRO A 486 4.16 -12.80 -66.14
N LEU A 487 3.35 -12.21 -67.05
CA LEU A 487 2.14 -11.34 -66.88
C LEU A 487 1.06 -11.78 -67.93
N HIS A 488 -0.15 -11.19 -68.19
CA HIS A 488 -0.73 -9.83 -68.02
C HIS A 488 -2.26 -9.77 -68.40
N ILE A 489 -2.94 -8.61 -68.17
CA ILE A 489 -4.17 -8.08 -68.86
C ILE A 489 -5.57 -8.72 -68.53
N SER A 490 -6.77 -8.08 -68.64
CA SER A 490 -7.32 -6.71 -68.37
C SER A 490 -8.84 -6.63 -68.75
N ARG A 491 -9.49 -5.44 -68.62
CA ARG A 491 -10.87 -5.00 -69.05
C ARG A 491 -12.04 -5.32 -68.10
N HIS A 492 -13.11 -4.51 -67.94
CA HIS A 492 -13.40 -3.06 -68.21
C HIS A 492 -14.66 -2.67 -67.37
N PHE A 493 -14.68 -1.53 -66.65
CA PHE A 493 -15.46 -0.28 -66.93
C PHE A 493 -16.99 -0.47 -67.08
N LEU A 494 -17.92 0.28 -66.45
CA LEU A 494 -17.88 1.58 -65.69
C LEU A 494 -18.89 1.51 -64.47
N ASN A 495 -19.63 2.48 -63.90
CA ASN A 495 -20.05 3.87 -64.26
C ASN A 495 -20.53 4.73 -63.04
N LEU A 496 -21.06 5.94 -63.32
CA LEU A 496 -21.67 7.01 -62.46
C LEU A 496 -22.71 6.56 -61.40
N SER A 497 -22.85 7.16 -60.20
CA SER A 497 -23.04 8.60 -59.84
C SER A 497 -22.65 8.93 -58.35
N PRO A 498 -22.63 10.21 -57.87
CA PRO A 498 -21.87 10.64 -56.68
C PRO A 498 -22.72 11.02 -55.40
N PRO A 499 -22.27 11.83 -54.41
CA PRO A 499 -21.80 11.33 -53.10
C PRO A 499 -22.52 11.94 -51.85
N PRO A 500 -22.07 11.66 -50.62
CA PRO A 500 -21.64 12.79 -49.77
C PRO A 500 -20.37 12.58 -48.90
N SER A 501 -19.76 13.71 -48.52
CA SER A 501 -18.85 13.94 -47.36
C SER A 501 -17.70 12.95 -47.07
N THR A 502 -16.47 13.34 -47.40
CA THR A 502 -15.23 12.70 -46.94
C THR A 502 -14.83 13.14 -45.52
N LEU A 503 -14.58 12.17 -44.64
CA LEU A 503 -13.88 12.39 -43.37
C LEU A 503 -12.36 12.41 -43.61
N ASN A 504 -11.72 13.56 -43.38
CA ASN A 504 -10.27 13.72 -43.53
C ASN A 504 -9.52 13.06 -42.36
N LEU A 505 -9.01 11.84 -42.58
CA LEU A 505 -8.04 11.20 -41.70
C LEU A 505 -6.70 11.94 -41.76
N ARG A 506 -6.36 12.73 -40.73
CA ARG A 506 -4.97 13.13 -40.47
C ARG A 506 -4.20 11.94 -39.89
N PRO A 507 -2.92 11.73 -40.26
CA PRO A 507 -2.08 10.72 -39.62
C PRO A 507 -1.86 11.08 -38.14
N LYS A 508 -1.79 10.06 -37.27
CA LYS A 508 -1.43 10.27 -35.85
C LYS A 508 0.03 10.74 -35.73
N PRO A 509 0.35 11.69 -34.84
CA PRO A 509 1.73 11.94 -34.42
C PRO A 509 2.26 10.74 -33.60
N PRO A 510 3.60 10.58 -33.48
CA PRO A 510 4.19 9.52 -32.66
C PRO A 510 3.88 9.73 -31.18
N GLN A 511 3.67 8.63 -30.45
CA GLN A 511 3.57 8.64 -29.00
C GLN A 511 4.95 8.87 -28.39
N ILE A 512 5.05 9.76 -27.40
CA ILE A 512 6.26 9.97 -26.60
C ILE A 512 5.99 9.39 -25.21
N PRO A 513 6.77 8.40 -24.73
CA PRO A 513 6.52 7.74 -23.45
C PRO A 513 7.04 8.60 -22.30
N ILE A 514 6.13 9.25 -21.58
CA ILE A 514 6.44 10.15 -20.46
C ILE A 514 5.52 9.77 -19.30
N LEU A 515 6.09 9.03 -18.33
CA LEU A 515 5.38 8.47 -17.20
C LEU A 515 5.73 9.22 -15.91
N LEU A 516 4.90 10.20 -15.58
CA LEU A 516 4.75 10.66 -14.21
C LEU A 516 3.25 10.81 -13.96
N ARG A 517 2.70 9.79 -13.30
CA ARG A 517 1.28 9.45 -13.34
C ARG A 517 0.71 9.25 -11.95
N THR A 518 0.36 10.36 -11.30
CA THR A 518 -0.50 10.42 -10.11
C THR A 518 -1.97 10.09 -10.42
N HIS A 519 -2.18 8.86 -10.92
CA HIS A 519 -3.39 8.04 -10.75
C HIS A 519 -4.74 8.54 -11.31
N SER A 520 -5.43 7.68 -12.07
CA SER A 520 -6.92 7.54 -12.21
C SER A 520 -7.36 6.82 -13.50
N ARG A 521 -8.54 6.21 -13.37
CA ARG A 521 -9.08 5.13 -14.18
C ARG A 521 -9.76 5.63 -15.46
N ARG A 522 -9.39 5.04 -16.60
CA ARG A 522 -10.38 4.55 -17.58
C ARG A 522 -9.83 3.32 -18.31
N THR A 523 -10.73 2.37 -18.57
CA THR A 523 -10.40 0.97 -18.87
C THR A 523 -9.69 0.74 -20.20
N LYS A 524 -8.49 0.11 -20.16
CA LYS A 524 -7.95 -0.77 -21.21
C LYS A 524 -6.64 -1.46 -20.80
N THR A 525 -6.60 -2.78 -20.99
CA THR A 525 -5.43 -3.70 -21.03
C THR A 525 -4.54 -3.80 -19.78
N SER A 526 -4.05 -5.01 -19.51
CA SER A 526 -3.36 -5.41 -18.28
C SER A 526 -1.83 -5.32 -18.39
N ALA A 527 -1.31 -4.11 -18.47
CA ALA A 527 0.11 -3.77 -18.35
C ALA A 527 0.25 -2.31 -17.89
N ASP A 528 1.42 -1.96 -17.35
CA ASP A 528 1.85 -0.61 -16.92
C ASP A 528 1.15 -0.05 -15.64
N ASP A 529 1.64 -0.42 -14.45
CA ASP A 529 1.50 0.35 -13.19
C ASP A 529 2.82 0.28 -12.39
N ASP A 530 3.82 1.03 -12.86
CA ASP A 530 5.22 0.88 -12.44
C ASP A 530 5.54 1.66 -11.15
N GLY A 531 5.55 0.97 -10.00
CA GLY A 531 6.22 1.48 -8.80
C GLY A 531 7.73 1.22 -8.86
N ILE A 532 8.56 2.15 -8.36
CA ILE A 532 10.01 1.88 -8.24
C ILE A 532 10.23 0.85 -7.11
N PRO A 533 10.89 -0.30 -7.37
CA PRO A 533 11.17 -1.29 -6.34
C PRO A 533 12.00 -0.70 -5.20
N ALA A 534 11.73 -1.12 -3.95
CA ALA A 534 12.42 -0.57 -2.78
C ALA A 534 13.94 -0.77 -2.83
N ASP A 535 14.41 -1.93 -3.31
CA ASP A 535 15.83 -2.25 -3.48
C ASP A 535 16.52 -1.40 -4.58
N ASP A 536 15.74 -0.82 -5.50
CA ASP A 536 16.22 0.10 -6.53
C ASP A 536 16.22 1.58 -6.05
N VAL A 537 15.85 1.86 -4.79
CA VAL A 537 15.76 3.24 -4.24
C VAL A 537 16.69 3.45 -3.06
N LYS A 538 17.77 4.21 -3.25
CA LYS A 538 18.68 4.60 -2.17
C LYS A 538 18.27 5.96 -1.58
N THR A 539 17.85 6.00 -0.32
CA THR A 539 17.72 7.27 0.41
C THR A 539 19.11 7.83 0.72
N ILE A 540 19.40 9.05 0.26
CA ILE A 540 20.70 9.72 0.44
C ILE A 540 20.63 10.93 1.38
N ALA A 541 19.43 11.48 1.64
CA ALA A 541 19.18 12.40 2.75
C ALA A 541 17.76 12.21 3.31
N LYS A 542 17.59 12.34 4.63
CA LYS A 542 16.29 12.24 5.32
C LYS A 542 16.31 13.08 6.60
N PHE A 543 15.59 14.20 6.62
CA PHE A 543 15.50 15.06 7.80
C PHE A 543 14.22 15.91 7.79
N LYS A 544 13.84 16.48 8.94
CA LYS A 544 12.69 17.39 9.05
C LYS A 544 13.19 18.83 9.18
N SER A 545 12.64 19.74 8.38
CA SER A 545 12.91 21.17 8.48
C SER A 545 11.83 21.87 9.32
N ARG A 546 11.80 23.21 9.28
CA ARG A 546 10.69 24.00 9.83
C ARG A 546 9.37 23.82 9.05
N HIS A 547 9.46 23.45 7.76
CA HIS A 547 8.34 23.53 6.81
C HIS A 547 7.95 22.18 6.21
N ASN A 548 8.92 21.29 5.95
CA ASN A 548 8.74 20.04 5.22
C ASN A 548 9.34 18.85 5.96
N TYR A 549 8.85 17.63 5.66
CA TYR A 549 9.64 16.42 5.84
C TYR A 549 10.43 16.14 4.56
N ILE A 550 11.76 16.29 4.61
CA ILE A 550 12.63 16.25 3.43
C ILE A 550 13.24 14.86 3.27
N ARG A 551 13.00 14.26 2.11
CA ARG A 551 13.68 13.04 1.63
C ARG A 551 14.34 13.33 0.29
N VAL A 552 15.59 12.90 0.14
CA VAL A 552 16.26 12.81 -1.16
C VAL A 552 16.56 11.35 -1.42
N ILE A 553 16.04 10.86 -2.54
CA ILE A 553 16.28 9.49 -3.00
C ILE A 553 17.00 9.49 -4.35
N GLU A 554 17.90 8.53 -4.54
CA GLU A 554 18.60 8.25 -5.79
C GLU A 554 18.09 6.91 -6.33
N VAL A 555 17.61 6.93 -7.57
CA VAL A 555 17.02 5.76 -8.24
C VAL A 555 18.12 5.02 -8.99
N SER A 556 18.17 3.71 -8.79
CA SER A 556 19.01 2.75 -9.51
C SER A 556 18.98 2.96 -11.03
N ARG A 557 20.08 2.62 -11.70
CA ARG A 557 20.14 2.55 -13.17
C ARG A 557 19.86 1.14 -13.71
N LYS A 558 19.69 0.15 -12.84
CA LYS A 558 19.35 -1.23 -13.19
C LYS A 558 17.84 -1.46 -13.24
N THR A 559 17.08 -0.60 -12.55
CA THR A 559 15.62 -0.63 -12.54
C THR A 559 15.01 -0.41 -13.93
N ASN A 560 13.92 -1.10 -14.24
CA ASN A 560 13.18 -0.93 -15.50
C ASN A 560 12.06 0.12 -15.37
N HIS A 561 12.37 1.29 -14.79
CA HIS A 561 11.40 2.34 -14.48
C HIS A 561 11.78 3.67 -15.18
N PRO A 562 10.83 4.50 -15.65
CA PRO A 562 11.12 5.77 -16.36
C PRO A 562 11.98 6.78 -15.59
N LEU A 563 12.00 6.69 -14.26
CA LEU A 563 12.85 7.49 -13.37
C LEU A 563 14.23 6.85 -13.06
N ALA A 564 14.65 5.79 -13.77
CA ALA A 564 15.96 5.15 -13.61
C ALA A 564 17.12 6.16 -13.70
N GLY A 565 18.03 6.12 -12.72
CA GLY A 565 19.17 7.05 -12.64
C GLY A 565 18.81 8.51 -12.32
N SER A 566 17.60 8.78 -11.83
CA SER A 566 17.21 10.09 -11.30
C SER A 566 17.64 10.29 -9.84
N ARG A 567 17.62 11.55 -9.41
CA ARG A 567 17.41 11.94 -8.02
C ARG A 567 16.05 12.60 -7.90
N LEU A 568 15.31 12.25 -6.86
CA LEU A 568 13.97 12.75 -6.57
C LEU A 568 13.98 13.43 -5.19
N LEU A 569 13.45 14.66 -5.14
CA LEU A 569 13.15 15.36 -3.90
C LEU A 569 11.72 15.01 -3.53
N LEU A 570 11.54 14.35 -2.39
CA LEU A 570 10.23 14.07 -1.83
C LEU A 570 9.99 14.99 -0.64
N LEU A 571 8.88 15.74 -0.67
CA LEU A 571 8.39 16.54 0.46
C LEU A 571 7.06 15.98 0.97
N ASP A 572 6.75 16.30 2.23
CA ASP A 572 5.57 15.88 2.98
C ASP A 572 5.32 14.35 2.97
N ASN A 573 4.11 13.92 3.34
CA ASN A 573 3.65 12.54 3.26
C ASN A 573 2.55 12.45 2.16
N PRO A 574 2.44 11.34 1.38
CA PRO A 574 3.26 10.12 1.38
C PRO A 574 4.72 10.34 0.93
N GLY A 575 5.03 11.49 0.32
CA GLY A 575 6.34 11.84 -0.23
C GLY A 575 6.22 12.26 -1.69
N ASN A 576 5.61 13.41 -1.92
CA ASN A 576 5.31 13.89 -3.27
C ASN A 576 6.59 14.37 -3.96
N ILE A 577 6.73 14.13 -5.26
CA ILE A 577 7.94 14.50 -6.02
C ILE A 577 7.90 16.01 -6.33
N HIS A 578 8.60 16.81 -5.54
CA HIS A 578 8.71 18.27 -5.73
C HIS A 578 9.92 18.68 -6.60
N SER A 579 10.84 17.77 -6.92
CA SER A 579 11.89 18.01 -7.92
C SER A 579 12.54 16.71 -8.41
N ILE A 580 13.01 16.76 -9.65
CA ILE A 580 13.64 15.67 -10.39
C ILE A 580 14.93 16.19 -11.03
N SER A 581 16.02 15.45 -10.92
CA SER A 581 17.25 15.74 -11.67
C SER A 581 17.93 14.44 -12.12
N PHE A 582 18.21 14.32 -13.42
CA PHE A 582 18.98 13.21 -13.98
C PHE A 582 20.41 13.66 -14.27
N LEU A 583 21.38 12.77 -14.06
CA LEU A 583 22.79 13.09 -14.29
C LEU A 583 23.14 13.23 -15.79
N LEU A 584 22.45 12.49 -16.66
CA LEU A 584 22.80 12.32 -18.08
C LEU A 584 21.72 12.77 -19.09
N LYS A 585 20.53 13.20 -18.64
CA LYS A 585 19.51 13.85 -19.48
C LYS A 585 19.12 15.22 -18.91
N THR A 586 18.65 16.11 -19.79
CA THR A 586 18.13 17.44 -19.44
C THR A 586 16.63 17.37 -19.16
N LEU A 587 15.85 16.76 -20.06
CA LEU A 587 14.40 16.60 -19.89
C LEU A 587 14.10 15.64 -18.74
N THR A 588 13.01 15.92 -18.03
CA THR A 588 12.60 15.18 -16.83
C THR A 588 11.68 14.00 -17.11
N ASP A 589 11.04 14.00 -18.27
CA ASP A 589 9.86 13.19 -18.60
C ASP A 589 8.74 13.42 -17.55
N SER A 590 8.32 14.68 -17.39
CA SER A 590 7.31 15.10 -16.40
C SER A 590 6.55 16.39 -16.76
N TYR A 591 5.71 16.91 -15.85
CA TYR A 591 5.08 18.23 -16.00
C TYR A 591 6.08 19.40 -15.97
N PHE A 592 7.28 19.23 -15.40
CA PHE A 592 8.33 20.25 -15.47
C PHE A 592 8.75 20.54 -16.92
N ASP A 593 8.66 19.55 -17.83
CA ASP A 593 8.90 19.75 -19.26
C ASP A 593 7.75 20.52 -19.94
N VAL A 594 6.52 20.46 -19.41
CA VAL A 594 5.40 21.32 -19.85
C VAL A 594 5.68 22.78 -19.47
N PHE A 595 6.16 23.06 -18.26
CA PHE A 595 6.62 24.40 -17.88
C PHE A 595 7.73 24.92 -18.80
N ALA A 596 8.64 24.05 -19.26
CA ALA A 596 9.66 24.40 -20.24
C ALA A 596 9.11 24.76 -21.64
N THR A 597 7.80 24.61 -21.91
CA THR A 597 7.15 25.10 -23.14
C THR A 597 6.71 26.56 -23.08
N LEU A 598 6.68 27.20 -21.90
CA LEU A 598 6.23 28.59 -21.75
C LEU A 598 7.12 29.66 -22.44
N PRO A 599 8.47 29.58 -22.42
CA PRO A 599 9.31 30.71 -22.86
C PRO A 599 9.07 31.22 -24.29
N PRO A 600 8.78 30.38 -25.30
CA PRO A 600 8.46 30.84 -26.66
C PRO A 600 7.13 31.61 -26.84
N ILE A 601 6.28 31.71 -25.82
CA ILE A 601 4.92 32.30 -25.95
C ILE A 601 4.65 33.49 -25.00
N ILE A 602 5.72 33.98 -24.35
CA ILE A 602 5.76 35.17 -23.49
C ILE A 602 6.68 36.27 -24.08
N PRO A 603 6.56 37.54 -23.68
CA PRO A 603 7.47 38.61 -24.12
C PRO A 603 8.87 38.48 -23.49
N PRO A 604 9.93 39.08 -24.07
CA PRO A 604 11.28 39.05 -23.49
C PRO A 604 11.34 39.69 -22.09
N GLY A 605 11.89 38.97 -21.10
CA GLY A 605 12.01 39.41 -19.72
C GLY A 605 12.11 38.26 -18.70
N PRO A 606 12.11 38.56 -17.39
CA PRO A 606 12.29 37.55 -16.35
C PRO A 606 11.08 36.63 -16.19
N ILE A 607 11.33 35.37 -15.82
CA ILE A 607 10.31 34.39 -15.43
C ILE A 607 10.36 34.20 -13.92
N GLY A 608 9.21 34.31 -13.25
CA GLY A 608 9.05 33.93 -11.85
C GLY A 608 8.74 32.44 -11.71
N ILE A 609 9.34 31.76 -10.74
CA ILE A 609 8.99 30.38 -10.35
C ILE A 609 8.58 30.40 -8.87
N LEU A 610 7.32 30.07 -8.60
CA LEU A 610 6.69 30.08 -7.28
C LEU A 610 6.50 28.64 -6.82
N GLY A 611 7.25 28.21 -5.81
CA GLY A 611 7.51 26.78 -5.56
C GLY A 611 8.69 26.37 -6.42
N PHE A 612 9.90 26.71 -5.96
CA PHE A 612 11.13 26.50 -6.73
C PHE A 612 11.74 25.11 -6.51
N GLY A 613 11.49 24.49 -5.35
CA GLY A 613 12.01 23.17 -5.02
C GLY A 613 13.54 23.11 -5.09
N ALA A 614 14.07 22.00 -5.61
CA ALA A 614 15.50 21.88 -5.91
C ALA A 614 15.91 22.51 -7.27
N GLY A 615 15.01 23.25 -7.93
CA GLY A 615 15.32 24.02 -9.14
C GLY A 615 15.16 23.27 -10.47
N SER A 616 14.42 22.16 -10.54
CA SER A 616 14.21 21.37 -11.76
C SER A 616 13.77 22.20 -12.96
N THR A 617 12.72 23.00 -12.80
CA THR A 617 12.18 23.92 -13.83
C THR A 617 13.19 25.00 -14.23
N ALA A 618 13.99 25.49 -13.29
CA ALA A 618 15.04 26.48 -13.57
C ALA A 618 16.18 25.87 -14.39
N ARG A 619 16.59 24.64 -14.07
CA ARG A 619 17.58 23.88 -14.85
C ARG A 619 17.12 23.69 -16.29
N LEU A 620 15.89 23.21 -16.48
CA LEU A 620 15.29 23.05 -17.81
C LEU A 620 15.34 24.34 -18.63
N ILE A 621 14.86 25.45 -18.08
CA ILE A 621 14.78 26.70 -18.85
C ILE A 621 16.17 27.28 -19.13
N LEU A 622 17.10 27.23 -18.17
CA LEU A 622 18.43 27.82 -18.32
C LEU A 622 19.34 27.01 -19.25
N GLU A 623 19.20 25.68 -19.30
CA GLU A 623 19.90 24.80 -20.25
C GLU A 623 19.32 24.87 -21.68
N LEU A 624 17.99 25.08 -21.83
CA LEU A 624 17.31 25.03 -23.13
C LEU A 624 17.16 26.37 -23.85
N TYR A 625 17.20 27.50 -23.13
CA TYR A 625 16.88 28.82 -23.69
C TYR A 625 18.02 29.84 -23.60
N PRO A 626 18.12 30.77 -24.57
CA PRO A 626 19.25 31.68 -24.73
C PRO A 626 19.38 32.70 -23.57
N PRO A 627 20.56 33.35 -23.43
CA PRO A 627 20.97 34.01 -22.18
C PRO A 627 20.11 35.21 -21.75
N GLU A 628 19.22 35.72 -22.60
CA GLU A 628 18.35 36.86 -22.33
C GLU A 628 17.20 36.51 -21.36
N ILE A 629 16.95 35.23 -21.11
CA ILE A 629 15.98 34.78 -20.10
C ILE A 629 16.66 34.66 -18.73
N ALA A 630 16.12 35.39 -17.76
CA ALA A 630 16.46 35.28 -16.34
C ALA A 630 15.32 34.59 -15.56
N ILE A 631 15.68 33.79 -14.56
CA ILE A 631 14.80 33.09 -13.64
C ILE A 631 14.91 33.74 -12.26
N HIS A 632 13.76 34.07 -11.66
CA HIS A 632 13.66 34.41 -10.24
C HIS A 632 12.82 33.35 -9.53
N GLY A 633 13.44 32.58 -8.65
CA GLY A 633 12.79 31.53 -7.87
C GLY A 633 12.39 31.98 -6.47
N TRP A 634 11.25 31.50 -5.98
CA TRP A 634 10.83 31.61 -4.59
C TRP A 634 10.60 30.22 -3.99
N GLU A 635 11.26 29.98 -2.86
CA GLU A 635 11.08 28.81 -2.02
C GLU A 635 10.80 29.26 -0.59
N LEU A 636 9.85 28.62 0.09
CA LEU A 636 9.51 28.95 1.47
C LEU A 636 10.54 28.36 2.45
N ASP A 637 11.07 27.18 2.13
CA ASP A 637 12.00 26.44 2.98
C ASP A 637 13.47 26.58 2.52
N PRO A 638 14.34 27.29 3.24
CA PRO A 638 15.76 27.38 2.87
C PRO A 638 16.45 26.02 2.80
N SER A 639 15.99 25.04 3.59
CA SER A 639 16.53 23.69 3.62
C SER A 639 16.34 22.93 2.30
N VAL A 640 15.29 23.27 1.54
CA VAL A 640 15.02 22.70 0.21
C VAL A 640 15.99 23.27 -0.83
N ILE A 641 16.35 24.55 -0.73
CA ILE A 641 17.38 25.16 -1.58
C ILE A 641 18.77 24.57 -1.29
N ASP A 642 19.11 24.37 -0.03
CA ASP A 642 20.41 23.80 0.33
C ASP A 642 20.52 22.32 -0.09
N VAL A 643 19.43 21.55 0.02
CA VAL A 643 19.32 20.22 -0.61
C VAL A 643 19.44 20.28 -2.14
N GLY A 644 18.86 21.28 -2.80
CA GLY A 644 19.05 21.51 -4.22
C GLY A 644 20.52 21.78 -4.59
N ARG A 645 21.22 22.54 -3.75
CA ARG A 645 22.64 22.88 -3.88
C ARG A 645 23.57 21.70 -3.72
N GLU A 646 23.26 20.80 -2.80
CA GLU A 646 24.05 19.60 -2.49
C GLU A 646 23.75 18.46 -3.48
N PHE A 647 22.48 18.07 -3.64
CA PHE A 647 22.11 16.81 -4.31
C PHE A 647 21.66 16.97 -5.77
N PHE A 648 21.05 18.09 -6.15
CA PHE A 648 20.43 18.28 -7.47
C PHE A 648 21.29 19.07 -8.46
N GLY A 649 22.40 19.65 -7.99
CA GLY A 649 23.36 20.40 -8.79
C GLY A 649 23.07 21.89 -8.92
N LEU A 650 22.15 22.45 -8.12
CA LEU A 650 21.77 23.87 -8.15
C LEU A 650 22.99 24.79 -7.98
N SER A 651 23.95 24.42 -7.12
CA SER A 651 25.24 25.13 -6.96
C SER A 651 26.05 25.28 -8.25
N LYS A 652 25.94 24.31 -9.18
CA LYS A 652 26.60 24.36 -10.50
C LYS A 652 25.81 25.26 -11.44
N LEU A 653 24.48 25.24 -11.37
CA LEU A 653 23.57 26.09 -12.14
C LEU A 653 23.74 27.58 -11.76
N GLU A 654 23.77 27.88 -10.46
CA GLU A 654 24.07 29.21 -9.90
C GLU A 654 25.42 29.77 -10.41
N ARG A 655 26.45 28.91 -10.53
CA ARG A 655 27.76 29.32 -11.08
C ARG A 655 27.76 29.48 -12.61
N ALA A 656 27.08 28.61 -13.34
CA ALA A 656 27.02 28.64 -14.80
C ALA A 656 26.15 29.79 -15.34
N HIS A 657 25.19 30.27 -14.55
CA HIS A 657 24.15 31.22 -14.98
C HIS A 657 23.98 32.36 -13.97
N LYS A 658 25.06 32.80 -13.32
CA LYS A 658 25.07 33.75 -12.20
C LYS A 658 24.22 35.01 -12.40
N ASP A 659 24.21 35.58 -13.60
CA ASP A 659 23.48 36.80 -13.91
C ASP A 659 22.06 36.53 -14.48
N ARG A 660 21.64 35.26 -14.50
CA ARG A 660 20.34 34.76 -14.99
C ARG A 660 19.53 33.98 -13.95
N ILE A 661 20.05 33.68 -12.76
CA ILE A 661 19.32 32.91 -11.73
C ILE A 661 19.39 33.60 -10.37
N PHE A 662 18.22 33.89 -9.80
CA PHE A 662 18.07 34.61 -8.55
C PHE A 662 17.12 33.84 -7.64
N ILE A 663 17.65 33.27 -6.55
CA ILE A 663 16.88 32.43 -5.61
C ILE A 663 16.54 33.25 -4.37
N ASN A 664 15.27 33.28 -4.01
CA ASN A 664 14.72 34.07 -2.91
C ASN A 664 14.08 33.11 -1.89
N ILE A 665 14.35 33.32 -0.60
CA ILE A 665 13.69 32.58 0.48
C ILE A 665 12.53 33.41 1.03
N GLY A 666 11.35 32.80 1.11
CA GLY A 666 10.15 33.41 1.68
C GLY A 666 8.89 33.10 0.87
N ASP A 667 7.78 33.70 1.31
CA ASP A 667 6.47 33.50 0.69
C ASP A 667 6.45 33.89 -0.79
N ALA A 668 6.17 32.90 -1.64
CA ALA A 668 6.08 33.05 -3.08
C ALA A 668 4.85 33.87 -3.53
N LEU A 669 3.78 33.97 -2.72
CA LEU A 669 2.65 34.86 -2.99
C LEU A 669 3.02 36.34 -2.85
N ASN A 670 4.19 36.66 -2.27
CA ASN A 670 4.78 38.01 -2.24
C ASN A 670 5.86 38.25 -3.33
N ALA A 671 6.10 37.28 -4.22
CA ALA A 671 7.11 37.39 -5.29
C ALA A 671 6.84 38.54 -6.25
N SER A 672 7.87 39.36 -6.52
CA SER A 672 7.79 40.49 -7.45
C SER A 672 9.17 40.89 -7.98
N VAL A 673 9.20 41.56 -9.14
CA VAL A 673 10.41 42.17 -9.74
C VAL A 673 10.06 43.53 -10.34
N LYS A 674 11.02 44.48 -10.30
CA LYS A 674 10.80 45.90 -10.67
C LYS A 674 10.27 46.13 -12.10
N THR A 675 10.45 45.18 -13.00
CA THR A 675 10.02 45.25 -14.41
C THR A 675 8.70 44.55 -14.70
N GLY A 676 8.11 43.89 -13.70
CA GLY A 676 7.13 42.81 -13.89
C GLY A 676 7.75 41.54 -14.48
N PHE A 677 7.03 40.43 -14.35
CA PHE A 677 7.39 39.13 -14.93
C PHE A 677 6.85 38.98 -16.36
N SER A 678 7.64 38.39 -17.25
CA SER A 678 7.17 37.96 -18.56
C SER A 678 6.37 36.66 -18.49
N GLY A 679 6.80 35.75 -17.62
CA GLY A 679 6.10 34.51 -17.32
C GLY A 679 6.09 34.25 -15.81
N ILE A 680 5.04 33.63 -15.29
CA ILE A 680 5.00 33.10 -13.93
C ILE A 680 4.71 31.61 -14.03
N LEU A 681 5.52 30.81 -13.35
CA LEU A 681 5.37 29.37 -13.17
C LEU A 681 4.98 29.12 -11.72
N VAL A 682 3.92 28.36 -11.48
CA VAL A 682 3.36 28.15 -10.13
C VAL A 682 3.23 26.66 -9.84
N ASP A 683 3.83 26.23 -8.73
CA ASP A 683 3.89 24.84 -8.27
C ASP A 683 3.75 24.82 -6.73
N LEU A 684 2.69 25.45 -6.24
CA LEU A 684 2.47 25.72 -4.81
C LEU A 684 1.57 24.67 -4.18
N PHE A 685 2.20 23.73 -3.49
CA PHE A 685 1.55 22.65 -2.75
C PHE A 685 1.92 22.71 -1.27
N SER A 686 1.04 22.17 -0.43
CA SER A 686 1.27 21.90 0.99
C SER A 686 0.45 20.68 1.39
N LYS A 687 1.03 19.75 2.15
CA LYS A 687 0.35 18.52 2.58
C LYS A 687 -0.21 17.69 1.43
N GLY A 688 0.56 17.60 0.35
CA GLY A 688 0.16 16.91 -0.87
C GLY A 688 -1.00 17.53 -1.65
N SER A 689 -1.44 18.76 -1.33
CA SER A 689 -2.57 19.43 -2.01
C SER A 689 -2.20 20.84 -2.48
N VAL A 690 -2.89 21.34 -3.51
CA VAL A 690 -2.74 22.73 -3.97
C VAL A 690 -3.16 23.67 -2.83
N ILE A 691 -2.35 24.70 -2.55
CA ILE A 691 -2.64 25.63 -1.45
C ILE A 691 -4.00 26.33 -1.64
N LYS A 692 -4.70 26.56 -0.53
CA LYS A 692 -6.08 27.10 -0.55
C LYS A 692 -6.17 28.51 -1.14
N GLU A 693 -5.08 29.26 -1.05
CA GLU A 693 -4.94 30.61 -1.56
C GLU A 693 -5.10 30.67 -3.09
N LEU A 694 -4.86 29.57 -3.81
CA LEU A 694 -5.10 29.49 -5.25
C LEU A 694 -6.56 29.20 -5.63
N GLN A 695 -7.45 28.94 -4.67
CA GLN A 695 -8.91 28.99 -4.89
C GLN A 695 -9.48 30.43 -4.78
N ASP A 696 -8.68 31.44 -4.40
CA ASP A 696 -9.12 32.84 -4.30
C ASP A 696 -8.88 33.61 -5.62
N PRO A 697 -9.92 34.14 -6.29
CA PRO A 697 -9.76 35.04 -7.45
C PRO A 697 -8.85 36.25 -7.19
N GLN A 698 -8.79 36.80 -5.98
CA GLN A 698 -7.95 37.96 -5.69
C GLN A 698 -6.46 37.65 -5.85
N VAL A 699 -6.01 36.44 -5.48
CA VAL A 699 -4.62 36.00 -5.66
C VAL A 699 -4.26 35.93 -7.16
N TRP A 700 -5.22 35.54 -8.00
CA TRP A 700 -5.03 35.53 -9.45
C TRP A 700 -4.96 36.94 -10.07
N GLU A 701 -5.77 37.89 -9.60
CA GLU A 701 -5.67 39.29 -10.04
C GLU A 701 -4.35 39.93 -9.56
N ASP A 702 -3.92 39.64 -8.34
CA ASP A 702 -2.65 40.07 -7.77
C ASP A 702 -1.44 39.54 -8.56
N LEU A 703 -1.45 38.27 -8.99
CA LEU A 703 -0.41 37.69 -9.85
C LEU A 703 -0.46 38.28 -11.27
N LYS A 704 -1.66 38.51 -11.81
CA LYS A 704 -1.90 39.16 -13.11
C LYS A 704 -1.37 40.60 -13.14
N CYS A 705 -1.51 41.36 -12.04
CA CYS A 705 -0.93 42.70 -11.89
C CYS A 705 0.61 42.72 -11.90
N ARG A 706 1.27 41.58 -11.66
CA ARG A 706 2.74 41.44 -11.68
C ARG A 706 3.26 41.04 -13.06
N LEU A 707 2.38 40.69 -14.00
CA LEU A 707 2.76 40.37 -15.37
C LEU A 707 3.06 41.64 -16.18
N ARG A 708 4.00 41.52 -17.11
CA ARG A 708 4.20 42.48 -18.20
C ARG A 708 3.07 42.34 -19.21
N ASN A 709 2.84 43.37 -20.03
CA ASN A 709 1.86 43.29 -21.12
C ASN A 709 2.16 42.07 -22.04
N ARG A 710 1.13 41.24 -22.27
CA ARG A 710 1.20 39.93 -22.97
C ARG A 710 1.96 38.82 -22.22
N GLY A 711 2.33 39.02 -20.96
CA GLY A 711 2.85 37.97 -20.08
C GLY A 711 1.78 36.92 -19.76
N ARG A 712 2.21 35.79 -19.18
CA ARG A 712 1.33 34.65 -18.86
C ARG A 712 1.71 33.96 -17.55
N ILE A 713 0.72 33.41 -16.87
CA ILE A 713 0.89 32.39 -15.84
C ILE A 713 0.68 31.00 -16.46
N MET A 714 1.53 30.05 -16.08
CA MET A 714 1.30 28.61 -16.23
C MET A 714 1.45 27.94 -14.84
N VAL A 715 0.52 27.08 -14.46
CA VAL A 715 0.39 26.57 -13.08
C VAL A 715 0.09 25.07 -13.07
N ASN A 716 0.74 24.31 -12.20
CA ASN A 716 0.31 22.96 -11.84
C ASN A 716 -0.89 23.07 -10.89
N VAL A 717 -2.07 22.63 -11.35
CA VAL A 717 -3.33 22.66 -10.58
C VAL A 717 -3.68 21.30 -9.95
N GLY A 718 -2.74 20.36 -9.93
CA GLY A 718 -2.95 19.02 -9.41
C GLY A 718 -3.80 18.15 -10.35
N GLY A 719 -4.52 17.18 -9.78
CA GLY A 719 -5.23 16.13 -10.53
C GLY A 719 -6.16 15.33 -9.64
N LYS A 720 -6.93 14.40 -10.24
CA LYS A 720 -8.04 13.72 -9.54
C LYS A 720 -7.60 12.66 -8.51
N CYS A 721 -6.32 12.28 -8.48
CA CYS A 721 -5.74 11.48 -7.40
C CYS A 721 -4.50 12.14 -6.78
N VAL A 722 -4.53 13.48 -6.68
CA VAL A 722 -3.71 14.20 -5.71
C VAL A 722 -4.33 13.94 -4.33
N GLU A 723 -3.88 12.88 -3.65
CA GLU A 723 -4.28 12.56 -2.26
C GLU A 723 -3.72 13.65 -1.32
N ALA A 724 -4.58 14.56 -0.87
CA ALA A 724 -4.27 15.45 0.23
C ALA A 724 -4.09 14.65 1.54
N GLU A 725 -3.16 15.05 2.41
CA GLU A 725 -3.13 14.54 3.80
C GLU A 725 -4.40 14.96 4.57
N ASP A 726 -5.05 16.02 4.11
CA ASP A 726 -6.29 16.57 4.64
C ASP A 726 -7.50 15.84 4.04
N SER A 727 -8.16 15.02 4.85
CA SER A 727 -9.33 14.22 4.45
C SER A 727 -10.57 15.06 4.09
N GLU A 728 -10.58 16.36 4.33
CA GLU A 728 -11.68 17.25 3.93
C GLU A 728 -11.52 17.83 2.51
N ARG A 729 -10.37 17.62 1.84
CA ARG A 729 -10.05 18.26 0.54
C ARG A 729 -9.83 17.25 -0.60
N ASP A 730 -10.89 16.98 -1.36
CA ASP A 730 -10.82 16.20 -2.61
C ASP A 730 -9.96 16.90 -3.68
N GLY A 731 -8.95 16.20 -4.20
CA GLY A 731 -8.01 16.77 -5.19
C GLY A 731 -8.64 17.17 -6.53
N GLY A 732 -9.73 16.51 -6.92
CA GLY A 732 -10.51 16.88 -8.12
C GLY A 732 -11.33 18.15 -7.93
N LEU A 733 -11.93 18.32 -6.75
CA LEU A 733 -12.65 19.52 -6.34
C LEU A 733 -11.69 20.72 -6.20
N VAL A 734 -10.57 20.55 -5.49
CA VAL A 734 -9.53 21.58 -5.33
C VAL A 734 -8.98 22.05 -6.68
N MET A 735 -8.79 21.13 -7.64
CA MET A 735 -8.40 21.46 -9.01
C MET A 735 -9.49 22.29 -9.73
N GLU A 736 -10.76 21.88 -9.65
CA GLU A 736 -11.87 22.59 -10.30
C GLU A 736 -12.12 23.98 -9.69
N GLU A 737 -12.05 24.12 -8.37
CA GLU A 737 -12.15 25.41 -7.67
C GLU A 737 -10.99 26.35 -8.05
N THR A 738 -9.77 25.83 -8.16
CA THR A 738 -8.59 26.59 -8.61
C THR A 738 -8.77 27.06 -10.06
N LEU A 739 -9.23 26.19 -10.97
CA LEU A 739 -9.54 26.55 -12.36
C LEU A 739 -10.68 27.57 -12.46
N LYS A 740 -11.70 27.45 -11.62
CA LYS A 740 -12.82 28.40 -11.51
C LYS A 740 -12.38 29.76 -10.97
N ALA A 741 -11.44 29.81 -10.03
CA ALA A 741 -10.83 31.05 -9.55
C ALA A 741 -10.04 31.75 -10.65
N MET A 742 -9.24 31.00 -11.42
CA MET A 742 -8.56 31.51 -12.63
C MET A 742 -9.58 32.03 -13.67
N SER A 743 -10.65 31.28 -13.94
CA SER A 743 -11.65 31.64 -14.96
C SER A 743 -12.40 32.94 -14.65
N GLN A 744 -12.60 33.27 -13.37
CA GLN A 744 -13.18 34.56 -12.96
C GLN A 744 -12.28 35.76 -13.30
N VAL A 745 -10.96 35.56 -13.36
CA VAL A 745 -9.94 36.61 -13.57
C VAL A 745 -9.45 36.70 -15.00
N PHE A 746 -9.39 35.58 -15.71
CA PHE A 746 -8.87 35.47 -17.08
C PHE A 746 -9.95 35.18 -18.13
N GLY A 747 -11.19 34.89 -17.71
CA GLY A 747 -12.32 34.64 -18.61
C GLY A 747 -12.16 33.35 -19.43
N ASP A 748 -12.47 33.44 -20.72
CA ASP A 748 -12.30 32.35 -21.70
C ASP A 748 -10.83 32.04 -22.03
N LYS A 749 -9.88 32.79 -21.44
CA LYS A 749 -8.43 32.68 -21.70
C LYS A 749 -7.71 31.78 -20.69
N VAL A 750 -8.38 30.73 -20.22
CA VAL A 750 -7.81 29.65 -19.43
C VAL A 750 -7.82 28.37 -20.26
N PHE A 751 -6.63 27.79 -20.45
CA PHE A 751 -6.44 26.54 -21.18
C PHE A 751 -5.82 25.51 -20.22
N VAL A 752 -6.21 24.25 -20.34
CA VAL A 752 -5.74 23.15 -19.48
C VAL A 752 -5.11 22.07 -20.36
N LEU A 753 -4.02 21.49 -19.85
CA LEU A 753 -3.35 20.31 -20.38
C LEU A 753 -3.26 19.30 -19.25
N THR A 754 -3.84 18.12 -19.43
CA THR A 754 -3.72 17.02 -18.46
C THR A 754 -2.79 15.95 -19.01
N LEU A 755 -1.82 15.52 -18.19
CA LEU A 755 -0.86 14.48 -18.54
C LEU A 755 -1.43 13.07 -18.29
N GLY A 756 -0.79 12.07 -18.90
CA GLY A 756 -1.21 10.67 -18.82
C GLY A 756 -2.55 10.39 -19.52
N ASN A 757 -3.25 9.34 -19.07
CA ASN A 757 -4.61 9.01 -19.51
C ASN A 757 -5.66 9.93 -18.84
N GLY A 758 -5.37 11.23 -18.78
CA GLY A 758 -6.33 12.31 -18.45
C GLY A 758 -6.62 12.54 -16.97
N ASN A 759 -5.66 12.28 -16.06
CA ASN A 759 -5.98 12.20 -14.63
C ASN A 759 -4.96 12.78 -13.65
N ASP A 760 -3.70 12.92 -14.07
CA ASP A 760 -2.57 12.74 -13.16
C ASP A 760 -2.00 14.05 -12.62
N SER A 761 -1.46 14.89 -13.50
CA SER A 761 -1.17 16.30 -13.23
C SER A 761 -1.74 17.12 -14.38
N SER A 762 -2.56 18.10 -14.04
CA SER A 762 -3.11 19.09 -14.94
C SER A 762 -2.35 20.38 -14.78
N VAL A 763 -1.94 20.96 -15.90
CA VAL A 763 -1.29 22.26 -15.97
C VAL A 763 -2.27 23.23 -16.64
N ALA A 764 -2.53 24.38 -16.03
CA ALA A 764 -3.32 25.45 -16.63
C ALA A 764 -2.41 26.56 -17.18
N LEU A 765 -2.85 27.21 -18.25
CA LEU A 765 -2.17 28.29 -18.97
C LEU A 765 -3.13 29.44 -19.22
N THR A 766 -2.65 30.67 -19.04
CA THR A 766 -3.44 31.90 -19.19
C THR A 766 -3.11 32.67 -20.47
N GLY A 767 -4.09 33.45 -20.94
CA GLY A 767 -4.01 34.29 -22.14
C GLY A 767 -4.29 33.53 -23.43
N ASP A 768 -4.55 34.25 -24.52
CA ASP A 768 -4.95 33.70 -25.82
C ASP A 768 -4.04 32.55 -26.30
N LEU A 769 -4.62 31.41 -26.72
CA LEU A 769 -3.82 30.29 -27.21
C LEU A 769 -3.06 30.69 -28.48
N PRO A 770 -1.72 30.56 -28.52
CA PRO A 770 -0.92 30.98 -29.66
C PRO A 770 -1.03 29.99 -30.83
N ASP A 771 -0.64 30.43 -32.03
CA ASP A 771 -0.53 29.54 -33.19
C ASP A 771 0.40 28.34 -32.87
N LEU A 772 -0.18 27.13 -32.91
CA LEU A 772 0.45 25.91 -32.40
C LEU A 772 1.68 25.52 -33.23
N ASP A 773 1.63 25.69 -34.55
CA ASP A 773 2.77 25.37 -35.41
C ASP A 773 3.91 26.38 -35.22
N ALA A 774 3.61 27.67 -35.05
CA ALA A 774 4.61 28.68 -34.70
C ALA A 774 5.19 28.46 -33.29
N TRP A 775 4.40 27.96 -32.32
CA TRP A 775 4.90 27.58 -30.99
C TRP A 775 5.86 26.39 -31.10
N LYS A 776 5.47 25.29 -31.77
CA LYS A 776 6.33 24.11 -32.00
C LYS A 776 7.65 24.45 -32.71
N LYS A 777 7.60 25.35 -33.70
CA LYS A 777 8.78 25.84 -34.44
C LYS A 777 9.77 26.62 -33.57
N ARG A 778 9.31 27.21 -32.45
CA ARG A 778 10.17 27.95 -31.49
C ARG A 778 10.61 27.11 -30.28
N LEU A 779 10.20 25.85 -30.16
CA LEU A 779 10.69 24.94 -29.11
C LEU A 779 12.08 24.38 -29.48
N PRO A 780 13.07 24.45 -28.56
CA PRO A 780 14.48 24.08 -28.83
C PRO A 780 14.69 22.56 -28.89
N ARG A 781 13.74 21.77 -28.36
CA ARG A 781 13.69 20.31 -28.46
C ARG A 781 12.46 19.88 -29.25
N SER A 782 12.62 18.86 -30.08
CA SER A 782 11.54 18.18 -30.79
C SER A 782 10.56 17.51 -29.84
N GLU A 783 11.10 16.97 -28.76
CA GLU A 783 10.46 16.21 -27.69
C GLU A 783 9.35 17.02 -27.01
N LEU A 784 9.57 18.32 -26.79
CA LEU A 784 8.61 19.24 -26.20
C LEU A 784 7.39 19.60 -27.09
N ARG A 785 7.43 19.24 -28.39
CA ARG A 785 6.41 19.68 -29.36
C ARG A 785 5.08 18.93 -29.23
N SER A 786 5.08 17.77 -28.58
CA SER A 786 3.88 16.96 -28.29
C SER A 786 2.91 17.70 -27.38
N TYR A 787 3.41 18.29 -26.28
CA TYR A 787 2.61 19.03 -25.29
C TYR A 787 1.81 20.18 -25.90
N VAL A 788 2.32 20.81 -26.97
CA VAL A 788 1.63 21.91 -27.67
C VAL A 788 0.29 21.46 -28.25
N ASP A 789 0.13 20.20 -28.65
CA ASP A 789 -1.13 19.65 -29.17
C ASP A 789 -2.13 19.23 -28.08
N MET A 790 -1.76 19.29 -26.79
CA MET A 790 -2.56 18.77 -25.67
C MET A 790 -3.40 19.84 -24.94
N TRP A 791 -3.24 21.12 -25.27
CA TRP A 791 -3.97 22.23 -24.63
C TRP A 791 -5.42 22.34 -25.13
N ILE A 792 -6.38 22.31 -24.20
CA ILE A 792 -7.81 22.53 -24.46
C ILE A 792 -8.36 23.72 -23.67
N PRO A 793 -9.39 24.44 -24.14
CA PRO A 793 -10.02 25.51 -23.35
C PRO A 793 -10.73 24.94 -22.11
N TYR A 794 -10.57 25.59 -20.96
CA TYR A 794 -11.35 25.29 -19.76
C TYR A 794 -12.84 25.58 -20.02
N ARG A 795 -13.72 24.79 -19.40
CA ARG A 795 -15.17 24.96 -19.42
C ARG A 795 -15.73 24.46 -18.10
N GLU A 796 -16.35 25.36 -17.33
CA GLU A 796 -17.01 25.03 -16.08
C GLU A 796 -18.11 23.97 -16.31
N PHE A 797 -18.11 22.90 -15.51
CA PHE A 797 -19.11 21.85 -15.60
C PHE A 797 -20.46 22.33 -15.05
N SER A 798 -21.45 22.52 -15.92
CA SER A 798 -22.82 22.82 -15.51
C SER A 798 -23.47 21.61 -14.83
N SER A 799 -23.44 21.60 -13.50
CA SER A 799 -24.09 20.59 -12.67
C SER A 799 -25.57 20.48 -12.99
N ARG A 800 -26.00 19.33 -13.52
CA ARG A 800 -27.39 18.89 -13.40
C ARG A 800 -27.52 18.10 -12.11
N TYR A 801 -28.52 18.47 -11.31
CA TYR A 801 -29.08 17.64 -10.26
C TYR A 801 -29.71 16.38 -10.86
#